data_AF-A0A563CQF2-F1
#
_entry.id   AF-A0A563CQF2-F1
#
_cell.length_a   1.000
_cell.length_b   1.000
_cell.length_c   1.000
_cell.angle_alpha   90.00
_cell.angle_beta   90.00
_cell.angle_gamma   90.00
#
_symmetry.space_group_name_H-M   'P 1'
#
loop_
_entity.id
_entity.type
_entity.pdbx_description
1 polymer ?
#
loop_
_entity_poly.entity_id
_entity_poly.type
_entity_poly.pdbx_seq_one_letter_code
_entity_poly.pdbx_strand_id
1 'polypeptide(L)'
;MYPNQYPNQPYNTQPQTLPKKSSATKIIFILMITTGFCLFISVGVWIFCASKSSSDNGKTPNEMAALLDTKDSAPLNQEVKSNLGVSVKYNSRELMAFGFADGSTFSGDDLDEKRDYGVIRIRPVETNQAARDEITLVSPELRITSTSDKKYWEKLLGKEGYKNLSKIDALIKSNNEQRSSDNRSIEISSSKDINFKDFKYKKVSYTNKDERYGVTSLRREDCYFTIQNDRPYIACIDNIRAMNFSVASQLEQVLMNISYSKPSEDSIVDKADDSDNNTMTDSKKESIAKSDVDTVKSDNKNKKDNKTISNNISSYLSSTSSFRNFASVVPSVVRTGMLYCADIKLTLPDGKIGTQLTGACVEKAGSGFFISSDGMIATAASNINVTPREAIRAYITNPSNVEQASERLGRILQYMLESKLLMQTDVDAINSGLSERNQDIIEKIYMLADMIDNDKISLEREKYSYAVQTSDKPIAINRKNNGSLEFNYSDNVLEAEMISKKYDAEKSQTDIFKGDNLKNDVSILKLKKTGSYPAVLLAGSSTVPKDSLVGIIGMPMYSSGSILTGQLRSTAMFKQGEAKQTFAGGDAQRLLVLNSPLHSGMAGSLAINSEGRAIGVASYNTAQCPNGDCISGSVIRDISEVKLIVKDNNKVINNSSVVSDLWNNALNELIRGNYKKATDQFISVSRQYPQNYLAKSFADFSKSQIGKDTDTSVMNIGVSISRLVTIVSAIFLLLLIIIRLFIRLFIRPQAVSQYGYMNGSGGAVGNAFQQSQQTIYPAQASNPSGVYPNQSYNQQPPVTPSQYPSGYNPNPYSNPQNNQTPPPAGNQNSQYSQDDNYRY
;
A
#
# COMPACT_ATOMS: atom_id res chain seq x y z
N MET A 1 109.24 9.73 -20.41
CA MET A 1 110.18 10.54 -21.21
C MET A 1 109.37 11.56 -22.02
N TYR A 2 109.88 12.77 -22.19
CA TYR A 2 109.42 13.76 -23.20
C TYR A 2 109.94 13.36 -24.61
N PRO A 3 109.52 13.98 -25.75
CA PRO A 3 108.74 15.22 -25.95
C PRO A 3 107.42 14.96 -26.78
N ASN A 4 106.77 15.83 -27.58
CA ASN A 4 107.08 17.19 -28.09
C ASN A 4 105.86 18.01 -28.59
N GLN A 5 106.08 19.33 -28.75
CA GLN A 5 105.54 20.30 -29.75
C GLN A 5 104.04 20.45 -30.12
N TYR A 6 103.62 21.74 -30.16
CA TYR A 6 102.45 22.38 -30.80
C TYR A 6 102.85 23.02 -32.17
N PRO A 7 102.00 23.78 -32.93
CA PRO A 7 100.53 23.88 -33.04
C PRO A 7 100.00 23.81 -34.51
N ASN A 8 98.66 23.92 -34.73
CA ASN A 8 98.01 24.94 -35.61
C ASN A 8 96.50 24.68 -35.87
N GLN A 9 95.75 25.73 -36.24
CA GLN A 9 94.35 25.67 -36.76
C GLN A 9 94.35 25.71 -38.31
N PRO A 10 93.22 25.38 -38.98
CA PRO A 10 92.28 26.45 -39.37
C PRO A 10 90.77 26.06 -39.40
N TYR A 11 89.93 27.06 -39.71
CA TYR A 11 88.48 26.97 -40.02
C TYR A 11 88.14 25.99 -41.16
N ASN A 12 86.94 25.37 -41.14
CA ASN A 12 85.96 25.62 -42.22
C ASN A 12 84.48 25.22 -41.95
N THR A 13 83.58 25.96 -42.61
CA THR A 13 82.16 25.70 -42.97
C THR A 13 81.33 24.61 -42.26
N GLN A 14 80.25 25.04 -41.58
CA GLN A 14 79.05 24.21 -41.36
C GLN A 14 78.16 24.14 -42.62
N PRO A 15 77.62 22.97 -43.03
CA PRO A 15 76.57 22.89 -44.03
C PRO A 15 75.21 23.35 -43.49
N GLN A 16 74.45 24.14 -44.26
CA GLN A 16 73.07 24.50 -43.90
C GLN A 16 72.13 23.29 -44.06
N THR A 17 71.58 22.79 -42.96
CA THR A 17 70.57 21.72 -42.99
C THR A 17 69.17 22.27 -43.24
N LEU A 18 68.51 21.80 -44.30
CA LEU A 18 67.08 22.09 -44.57
C LEU A 18 66.19 21.81 -43.35
N PRO A 19 65.25 22.70 -42.99
CA PRO A 19 64.41 22.55 -41.80
C PRO A 19 63.46 21.34 -41.94
N LYS A 20 63.79 20.26 -41.23
CA LYS A 20 63.09 18.97 -41.25
C LYS A 20 61.68 19.09 -40.66
N LYS A 21 60.69 19.36 -41.53
CA LYS A 21 59.26 19.59 -41.21
C LYS A 21 58.76 18.57 -40.17
N SER A 22 58.46 19.05 -38.95
CA SER A 22 58.45 18.26 -37.71
C SER A 22 57.73 16.90 -37.82
N SER A 23 58.47 15.83 -37.52
CA SER A 23 57.94 14.47 -37.47
C SER A 23 56.86 14.32 -36.38
N ALA A 24 57.07 14.95 -35.22
CA ALA A 24 56.17 14.86 -34.06
C ALA A 24 54.73 15.31 -34.41
N THR A 25 54.56 16.36 -35.20
CA THR A 25 53.23 16.86 -35.58
C THR A 25 52.48 15.89 -36.50
N LYS A 26 53.20 15.08 -37.32
CA LYS A 26 52.59 13.98 -38.09
C LYS A 26 52.23 12.80 -37.18
N ILE A 27 53.12 12.41 -36.28
CA ILE A 27 52.89 11.31 -35.32
C ILE A 27 51.67 11.60 -34.45
N ILE A 28 51.56 12.81 -33.87
CA ILE A 28 50.40 13.24 -33.08
C ILE A 28 49.11 13.20 -33.90
N PHE A 29 49.15 13.58 -35.19
CA PHE A 29 47.98 13.49 -36.07
C PHE A 29 47.54 12.04 -36.34
N ILE A 30 48.47 11.12 -36.57
CA ILE A 30 48.20 9.69 -36.71
C ILE A 30 47.65 9.09 -35.40
N LEU A 31 48.19 9.51 -34.25
CA LEU A 31 47.70 9.12 -32.92
C LEU A 31 46.26 9.61 -32.66
N MET A 32 45.90 10.83 -33.09
CA MET A 32 44.50 11.31 -32.99
C MET A 32 43.55 10.53 -33.92
N ILE A 33 43.97 10.19 -35.14
CA ILE A 33 43.13 9.40 -36.07
C ILE A 33 42.90 7.99 -35.52
N THR A 34 43.96 7.31 -35.06
CA THR A 34 43.87 5.97 -34.48
C THR A 34 43.08 5.96 -33.18
N THR A 35 43.34 6.91 -32.25
CA THR A 35 42.54 7.07 -31.02
C THR A 35 41.06 7.37 -31.34
N GLY A 36 40.79 8.22 -32.33
CA GLY A 36 39.43 8.55 -32.76
C GLY A 36 38.69 7.34 -33.35
N PHE A 37 39.38 6.49 -34.11
CA PHE A 37 38.83 5.23 -34.63
C PHE A 37 38.58 4.21 -33.52
N CYS A 38 39.50 4.06 -32.56
CA CYS A 38 39.30 3.24 -31.37
C CYS A 38 38.11 3.72 -30.53
N LEU A 39 37.95 5.04 -30.36
CA LEU A 39 36.81 5.64 -29.67
C LEU A 39 35.50 5.43 -30.42
N PHE A 40 35.50 5.51 -31.75
CA PHE A 40 34.32 5.20 -32.56
C PHE A 40 33.89 3.73 -32.39
N ILE A 41 34.85 2.79 -32.40
CA ILE A 41 34.59 1.36 -32.12
C ILE A 41 34.10 1.16 -30.68
N SER A 42 34.71 1.80 -29.68
CA SER A 42 34.32 1.62 -28.27
C SER A 42 32.91 2.18 -28.00
N VAL A 43 32.53 3.29 -28.66
CA VAL A 43 31.16 3.82 -28.65
C VAL A 43 30.19 2.86 -29.35
N GLY A 44 30.54 2.30 -30.51
CA GLY A 44 29.71 1.32 -31.21
C GLY A 44 29.43 0.06 -30.38
N VAL A 45 30.48 -0.51 -29.76
CA VAL A 45 30.36 -1.64 -28.83
C VAL A 45 29.55 -1.26 -27.59
N TRP A 46 29.74 -0.06 -27.04
CA TRP A 46 28.97 0.43 -25.89
C TRP A 46 27.48 0.54 -26.20
N ILE A 47 27.10 1.10 -27.36
CA ILE A 47 25.70 1.19 -27.81
C ILE A 47 25.11 -0.21 -28.02
N PHE A 48 25.85 -1.12 -28.67
CA PHE A 48 25.40 -2.50 -28.86
C PHE A 48 25.13 -3.21 -27.53
N CYS A 49 26.11 -3.22 -26.61
CA CYS A 49 25.95 -3.84 -25.30
C CYS A 49 24.85 -3.15 -24.46
N ALA A 50 24.70 -1.83 -24.54
CA ALA A 50 23.67 -1.09 -23.81
C ALA A 50 22.25 -1.41 -24.31
N SER A 51 22.06 -1.58 -25.63
CA SER A 51 20.76 -2.02 -26.17
C SER A 51 20.37 -3.45 -25.77
N LYS A 52 21.30 -4.22 -25.18
CA LYS A 52 21.07 -5.58 -24.65
C LYS A 52 21.40 -5.73 -23.15
N SER A 53 21.58 -4.63 -22.41
CA SER A 53 21.92 -4.66 -20.97
C SER A 53 20.70 -4.66 -20.04
N SER A 54 19.49 -4.87 -20.57
CA SER A 54 18.25 -4.98 -19.79
C SER A 54 17.31 -6.00 -20.43
N SER A 55 16.80 -6.94 -19.64
CA SER A 55 15.69 -7.84 -19.99
C SER A 55 14.32 -7.29 -19.61
N ASP A 56 14.25 -6.14 -18.93
CA ASP A 56 12.99 -5.52 -18.48
C ASP A 56 12.12 -5.12 -19.69
N ASN A 57 10.97 -5.76 -19.81
CA ASN A 57 9.95 -5.51 -20.83
C ASN A 57 8.67 -4.88 -20.25
N GLY A 58 8.74 -4.38 -19.01
CA GLY A 58 7.60 -3.82 -18.28
C GLY A 58 6.70 -4.86 -17.58
N LYS A 59 6.94 -6.16 -17.77
CA LYS A 59 6.20 -7.25 -17.12
C LYS A 59 7.10 -8.06 -16.18
N THR A 60 6.59 -8.34 -14.99
CA THR A 60 7.24 -9.23 -14.02
C THR A 60 6.93 -10.70 -14.35
N PRO A 61 7.94 -11.58 -14.48
CA PRO A 61 7.70 -13.02 -14.59
C PRO A 61 7.01 -13.58 -13.35
N ASN A 62 6.09 -14.55 -13.52
CA ASN A 62 5.37 -15.15 -12.39
C ASN A 62 6.30 -15.74 -11.32
N GLU A 63 7.42 -16.37 -11.70
CA GLU A 63 8.39 -16.89 -10.74
C GLU A 63 9.01 -15.80 -9.85
N MET A 64 9.18 -14.59 -10.40
CA MET A 64 9.78 -13.43 -9.74
C MET A 64 8.78 -12.69 -8.86
N ALA A 65 7.53 -12.53 -9.32
CA ALA A 65 6.45 -11.98 -8.51
C ALA A 65 6.10 -12.87 -7.30
N ALA A 66 6.22 -14.19 -7.45
CA ALA A 66 6.04 -15.18 -6.38
C ALA A 66 7.12 -15.12 -5.27
N LEU A 67 8.19 -14.31 -5.43
CA LEU A 67 9.15 -14.01 -4.36
C LEU A 67 8.57 -13.06 -3.30
N LEU A 68 7.55 -12.29 -3.65
CA LEU A 68 6.76 -11.47 -2.71
C LEU A 68 5.48 -12.22 -2.30
N ASP A 69 4.72 -12.68 -3.29
CA ASP A 69 3.43 -13.36 -3.09
C ASP A 69 3.62 -14.88 -3.12
N THR A 70 4.08 -15.41 -1.98
CA THR A 70 4.56 -16.80 -1.82
C THR A 70 3.62 -17.86 -2.39
N LYS A 71 4.20 -18.86 -3.06
CA LYS A 71 3.48 -19.99 -3.68
C LYS A 71 2.67 -20.80 -2.67
N ASP A 72 3.17 -20.99 -1.45
CA ASP A 72 2.68 -21.94 -0.43
C ASP A 72 1.44 -21.42 0.33
N SER A 73 0.51 -20.81 -0.40
CA SER A 73 -0.69 -20.16 0.12
C SER A 73 -1.88 -20.42 -0.79
N ALA A 74 -3.05 -20.65 -0.20
CA ALA A 74 -4.30 -21.02 -0.87
C ALA A 74 -4.64 -20.11 -2.08
N PRO A 75 -5.42 -20.58 -3.07
CA PRO A 75 -5.70 -19.82 -4.29
C PRO A 75 -6.26 -18.42 -3.98
N LEU A 76 -5.58 -17.36 -4.46
CA LEU A 76 -5.90 -15.96 -4.11
C LEU A 76 -7.35 -15.55 -4.40
N ASN A 77 -8.03 -16.27 -5.30
CA ASN A 77 -9.48 -16.17 -5.51
C ASN A 77 -10.07 -17.58 -5.67
N GLN A 78 -11.16 -17.86 -4.97
CA GLN A 78 -12.12 -18.93 -5.28
C GLN A 78 -13.49 -18.32 -5.66
N GLU A 79 -14.37 -19.12 -6.25
CA GLU A 79 -15.64 -18.66 -6.82
C GLU A 79 -16.77 -19.68 -6.58
N VAL A 80 -17.67 -19.38 -5.63
CA VAL A 80 -18.87 -20.21 -5.39
C VAL A 80 -19.91 -19.90 -6.47
N LYS A 81 -20.41 -20.94 -7.15
CA LYS A 81 -21.36 -20.82 -8.26
C LYS A 81 -22.69 -21.47 -7.92
N SER A 82 -23.77 -20.69 -7.90
CA SER A 82 -25.14 -21.22 -7.77
C SER A 82 -25.79 -21.41 -9.14
N ASN A 83 -26.52 -22.51 -9.32
CA ASN A 83 -27.43 -22.68 -10.45
C ASN A 83 -28.59 -21.65 -10.44
N LEU A 84 -28.90 -21.05 -9.28
CA LEU A 84 -29.95 -20.03 -9.16
C LEU A 84 -29.58 -18.67 -9.78
N GLY A 85 -28.37 -18.51 -10.32
CA GLY A 85 -27.96 -17.33 -11.10
C GLY A 85 -27.04 -16.34 -10.37
N VAL A 86 -26.41 -16.74 -9.26
CA VAL A 86 -25.40 -15.94 -8.55
C VAL A 86 -24.03 -16.62 -8.52
N SER A 87 -22.97 -15.84 -8.73
CA SER A 87 -21.58 -16.27 -8.57
C SER A 87 -20.84 -15.30 -7.63
N VAL A 88 -20.08 -15.84 -6.68
CA VAL A 88 -19.48 -15.08 -5.58
C VAL A 88 -17.98 -15.35 -5.49
N LYS A 89 -17.16 -14.32 -5.76
CA LYS A 89 -15.70 -14.41 -5.72
C LYS A 89 -15.15 -13.91 -4.39
N TYR A 90 -14.30 -14.71 -3.75
CA TYR A 90 -13.69 -14.40 -2.45
C TYR A 90 -12.22 -14.83 -2.39
N ASN A 91 -11.43 -14.19 -1.53
CA ASN A 91 -10.03 -14.56 -1.29
C ASN A 91 -9.95 -15.65 -0.22
N SER A 92 -9.65 -16.91 -0.61
CA SER A 92 -9.61 -18.04 0.32
C SER A 92 -8.46 -18.00 1.34
N ARG A 93 -7.53 -17.04 1.19
CA ARG A 93 -6.47 -16.75 2.17
C ARG A 93 -6.94 -15.87 3.34
N GLU A 94 -8.05 -15.15 3.17
CA GLU A 94 -8.60 -14.20 4.15
C GLU A 94 -9.98 -14.64 4.65
N LEU A 95 -10.80 -15.23 3.77
CA LEU A 95 -12.19 -15.62 4.02
C LEU A 95 -12.45 -17.10 3.69
N MET A 96 -13.45 -17.69 4.32
CA MET A 96 -14.01 -19.01 4.01
C MET A 96 -15.48 -18.91 3.62
N ALA A 97 -15.93 -19.82 2.77
CA ALA A 97 -17.31 -19.88 2.28
C ALA A 97 -17.99 -21.21 2.62
N PHE A 98 -19.32 -21.18 2.69
CA PHE A 98 -20.22 -22.31 2.89
C PHE A 98 -21.43 -22.15 1.95
N GLY A 99 -21.87 -23.24 1.33
CA GLY A 99 -23.02 -23.26 0.41
C GLY A 99 -24.09 -24.23 0.88
N PHE A 100 -25.36 -23.82 0.82
CA PHE A 100 -26.49 -24.60 1.32
C PHE A 100 -27.43 -24.95 0.17
N ALA A 101 -27.53 -26.25 -0.13
CA ALA A 101 -28.41 -26.82 -1.15
C ALA A 101 -28.98 -28.15 -0.63
N ASP A 102 -30.23 -28.47 -0.96
CA ASP A 102 -30.87 -29.76 -0.68
C ASP A 102 -30.75 -30.26 0.78
N GLY A 103 -30.86 -29.32 1.73
CA GLY A 103 -30.73 -29.59 3.17
C GLY A 103 -29.31 -29.87 3.66
N SER A 104 -28.31 -29.77 2.78
CA SER A 104 -26.90 -30.11 3.04
C SER A 104 -26.00 -28.88 3.01
N THR A 105 -24.98 -28.88 3.87
CA THR A 105 -23.91 -27.86 3.91
C THR A 105 -22.70 -28.34 3.12
N PHE A 106 -22.24 -27.52 2.17
CA PHE A 106 -21.04 -27.76 1.36
C PHE A 106 -19.95 -26.75 1.73
N SER A 107 -18.69 -27.18 1.73
CA SER A 107 -17.55 -26.38 2.18
C SER A 107 -16.25 -26.80 1.49
N GLY A 108 -15.17 -26.01 1.63
CA GLY A 108 -13.85 -26.39 1.12
C GLY A 108 -13.82 -26.57 -0.39
N ASP A 109 -13.24 -27.67 -0.86
CA ASP A 109 -13.15 -28.01 -2.28
C ASP A 109 -14.52 -28.37 -2.91
N ASP A 110 -15.53 -28.76 -2.12
CA ASP A 110 -16.89 -29.06 -2.64
C ASP A 110 -17.52 -27.84 -3.33
N LEU A 111 -17.12 -26.63 -2.97
CA LEU A 111 -17.69 -25.38 -3.50
C LEU A 111 -17.16 -25.01 -4.89
N ASP A 112 -16.14 -25.72 -5.40
CA ASP A 112 -15.74 -25.61 -6.80
C ASP A 112 -16.80 -26.28 -7.72
N GLU A 113 -17.69 -27.14 -7.19
CA GLU A 113 -18.88 -27.64 -7.90
C GLU A 113 -20.09 -26.69 -7.83
N LYS A 114 -20.76 -26.51 -8.98
CA LYS A 114 -21.95 -25.66 -9.13
C LYS A 114 -23.22 -26.43 -8.77
N ARG A 115 -23.91 -26.00 -7.71
CA ARG A 115 -25.16 -26.61 -7.21
C ARG A 115 -26.25 -25.56 -7.01
N ASP A 116 -27.43 -25.99 -6.56
CA ASP A 116 -28.62 -25.16 -6.35
C ASP A 116 -28.54 -24.39 -5.02
N TYR A 117 -27.39 -23.74 -4.75
CA TYR A 117 -27.15 -23.02 -3.50
C TYR A 117 -28.18 -21.91 -3.32
N GLY A 118 -29.14 -22.17 -2.43
CA GLY A 118 -30.17 -21.22 -2.01
C GLY A 118 -29.59 -20.15 -1.10
N VAL A 119 -28.63 -20.55 -0.24
CA VAL A 119 -27.85 -19.66 0.62
C VAL A 119 -26.35 -19.90 0.41
N ILE A 120 -25.58 -18.81 0.39
CA ILE A 120 -24.11 -18.82 0.46
C ILE A 120 -23.71 -17.94 1.65
N ARG A 121 -22.87 -18.47 2.56
CA ARG A 121 -22.36 -17.76 3.75
C ARG A 121 -20.85 -17.58 3.63
N ILE A 122 -20.33 -16.38 3.89
CA ILE A 122 -18.90 -16.04 3.77
C ILE A 122 -18.44 -15.23 4.99
N ARG A 123 -17.38 -15.71 5.65
CA ARG A 123 -16.81 -15.13 6.90
C ARG A 123 -15.29 -15.25 6.93
N PRO A 124 -14.55 -14.50 7.77
CA PRO A 124 -13.11 -14.68 7.94
C PRO A 124 -12.72 -16.12 8.28
N VAL A 125 -11.52 -16.54 7.85
CA VAL A 125 -11.00 -17.87 8.21
C VAL A 125 -10.75 -17.94 9.73
N GLU A 126 -11.47 -18.83 10.40
CA GLU A 126 -11.29 -19.07 11.83
C GLU A 126 -9.90 -19.65 12.13
N THR A 127 -9.17 -18.99 13.04
CA THR A 127 -8.05 -19.64 13.71
C THR A 127 -8.53 -20.72 14.66
N ASN A 128 -7.64 -21.65 15.01
CA ASN A 128 -7.90 -22.61 16.07
C ASN A 128 -7.91 -21.91 17.45
N GLN A 129 -9.04 -21.27 17.76
CA GLN A 129 -9.34 -20.63 19.04
C GLN A 129 -10.24 -21.52 19.92
N ALA A 130 -10.07 -22.84 19.83
CA ALA A 130 -10.75 -23.88 20.64
C ALA A 130 -10.36 -23.85 22.15
N ALA A 131 -10.01 -22.66 22.64
CA ALA A 131 -9.62 -22.30 24.00
C ALA A 131 -10.20 -20.92 24.40
N ARG A 132 -11.17 -20.38 23.62
CA ARG A 132 -11.89 -19.13 23.91
C ARG A 132 -13.43 -19.28 23.80
N ASP A 133 -13.93 -20.51 23.67
CA ASP A 133 -15.29 -20.90 23.21
C ASP A 133 -16.50 -20.33 23.98
N GLU A 134 -16.31 -19.69 25.12
CA GLU A 134 -17.40 -19.16 25.96
C GLU A 134 -17.55 -17.64 25.87
N ILE A 135 -16.48 -16.87 26.13
CA ILE A 135 -16.50 -15.40 26.10
C ILE A 135 -15.86 -14.89 24.79
N THR A 136 -16.32 -15.39 23.64
CA THR A 136 -15.91 -14.91 22.30
C THR A 136 -17.09 -14.42 21.51
N LEU A 137 -16.95 -13.21 20.96
CA LEU A 137 -17.86 -12.69 19.94
C LEU A 137 -17.58 -13.35 18.58
N VAL A 138 -18.62 -13.92 17.98
CA VAL A 138 -18.60 -14.41 16.60
C VAL A 138 -18.27 -13.24 15.65
N SER A 139 -17.49 -13.52 14.59
CA SER A 139 -17.17 -12.54 13.56
C SER A 139 -18.41 -12.18 12.72
N PRO A 140 -18.46 -10.98 12.10
CA PRO A 140 -19.45 -10.67 11.08
C PRO A 140 -19.36 -11.64 9.89
N GLU A 141 -20.48 -11.83 9.21
CA GLU A 141 -20.61 -12.77 8.09
C GLU A 141 -21.54 -12.21 7.01
N LEU A 142 -21.19 -12.43 5.73
CA LEU A 142 -22.03 -12.15 4.58
C LEU A 142 -22.88 -13.39 4.24
N ARG A 143 -24.20 -13.28 4.41
CA ARG A 143 -25.19 -14.27 3.96
C ARG A 143 -25.89 -13.76 2.70
N ILE A 144 -25.80 -14.53 1.61
CA ILE A 144 -26.42 -14.24 0.32
C ILE A 144 -27.49 -15.29 0.07
N THR A 145 -28.75 -14.88 -0.07
CA THR A 145 -29.89 -15.77 -0.29
C THR A 145 -30.62 -15.47 -1.60
N SER A 146 -31.03 -16.53 -2.31
CA SER A 146 -32.01 -16.52 -3.39
C SER A 146 -33.06 -17.62 -3.20
N THR A 147 -33.95 -17.84 -4.16
CA THR A 147 -34.98 -18.89 -4.10
C THR A 147 -35.10 -19.65 -5.41
N SER A 148 -35.25 -20.98 -5.31
CA SER A 148 -35.62 -21.88 -6.40
C SER A 148 -37.13 -21.91 -6.67
N ASP A 149 -37.97 -21.30 -5.84
CA ASP A 149 -39.42 -21.26 -6.10
C ASP A 149 -39.73 -20.44 -7.37
N LYS A 150 -40.50 -21.05 -8.26
CA LYS A 150 -41.03 -20.46 -9.50
C LYS A 150 -42.16 -19.45 -9.24
N LYS A 151 -42.98 -19.68 -8.22
CA LYS A 151 -44.16 -18.86 -7.85
C LYS A 151 -43.86 -17.75 -6.83
N TYR A 152 -42.60 -17.54 -6.45
CA TYR A 152 -42.23 -16.59 -5.39
C TYR A 152 -42.90 -15.22 -5.51
N TRP A 153 -42.89 -14.61 -6.70
CA TRP A 153 -43.50 -13.30 -6.92
C TRP A 153 -45.04 -13.31 -6.86
N GLU A 154 -45.67 -14.40 -7.29
CA GLU A 154 -47.12 -14.59 -7.22
C GLU A 154 -47.56 -14.70 -5.76
N LYS A 155 -46.90 -15.57 -4.99
CA LYS A 155 -47.11 -15.73 -3.54
C LYS A 155 -46.87 -14.43 -2.76
N LEU A 156 -45.78 -13.72 -3.07
CA LEU A 156 -45.42 -12.47 -2.38
C LEU A 156 -46.36 -11.30 -2.72
N LEU A 157 -46.66 -11.06 -4.01
CA LEU A 157 -47.52 -9.95 -4.42
C LEU A 157 -49.01 -10.23 -4.17
N GLY A 158 -49.40 -11.50 -4.05
CA GLY A 158 -50.75 -11.91 -3.66
C GLY A 158 -51.13 -11.51 -2.23
N LYS A 159 -50.14 -11.34 -1.32
CA LYS A 159 -50.35 -10.93 0.08
C LYS A 159 -51.15 -9.62 0.21
N GLU A 160 -51.88 -9.50 1.31
CA GLU A 160 -52.64 -8.28 1.62
C GLU A 160 -51.72 -7.07 1.78
N GLY A 161 -52.05 -5.97 1.09
CA GLY A 161 -51.21 -4.77 1.07
C GLY A 161 -49.89 -4.90 0.31
N TYR A 162 -49.71 -5.92 -0.55
CA TYR A 162 -48.53 -6.05 -1.43
C TYR A 162 -48.83 -5.82 -2.93
N LYS A 163 -50.09 -6.01 -3.36
CA LYS A 163 -50.51 -6.02 -4.79
C LYS A 163 -50.09 -4.82 -5.64
N ASN A 164 -49.88 -3.65 -5.04
CA ASN A 164 -49.51 -2.40 -5.73
C ASN A 164 -48.04 -2.01 -5.57
N LEU A 165 -47.22 -2.84 -4.91
CA LEU A 165 -45.79 -2.57 -4.70
C LEU A 165 -44.97 -3.03 -5.92
N SER A 166 -43.83 -2.37 -6.15
CA SER A 166 -42.82 -2.96 -7.04
C SER A 166 -42.25 -4.24 -6.42
N LYS A 167 -41.70 -5.14 -7.24
CA LYS A 167 -41.10 -6.39 -6.74
C LYS A 167 -39.99 -6.14 -5.70
N ILE A 168 -39.22 -5.05 -5.82
CA ILE A 168 -38.15 -4.73 -4.87
C ILE A 168 -38.70 -4.16 -3.55
N ASP A 169 -39.74 -3.33 -3.62
CA ASP A 169 -40.39 -2.78 -2.41
C ASP A 169 -41.18 -3.86 -1.66
N ALA A 170 -41.80 -4.80 -2.37
CA ALA A 170 -42.41 -6.00 -1.82
C ALA A 170 -41.38 -6.90 -1.10
N LEU A 171 -40.20 -7.11 -1.71
CA LEU A 171 -39.12 -7.90 -1.11
C LEU A 171 -38.61 -7.25 0.19
N ILE A 172 -38.39 -5.93 0.19
CA ILE A 172 -37.97 -5.16 1.36
C ILE A 172 -39.06 -5.16 2.44
N LYS A 173 -40.32 -4.93 2.09
CA LYS A 173 -41.44 -4.93 3.03
C LYS A 173 -41.57 -6.28 3.74
N SER A 174 -41.52 -7.40 3.02
CA SER A 174 -41.62 -8.73 3.65
C SER A 174 -40.40 -9.09 4.50
N ASN A 175 -39.24 -8.48 4.26
CA ASN A 175 -38.09 -8.61 5.16
C ASN A 175 -38.26 -7.75 6.42
N ASN A 176 -38.74 -6.51 6.27
CA ASN A 176 -39.01 -5.62 7.40
C ASN A 176 -40.08 -6.19 8.34
N GLU A 177 -41.17 -6.75 7.78
CA GLU A 177 -42.22 -7.41 8.56
C GLU A 177 -41.69 -8.64 9.32
N GLN A 178 -40.90 -9.52 8.67
CA GLN A 178 -40.25 -10.65 9.34
C GLN A 178 -39.39 -10.17 10.52
N ARG A 179 -38.51 -9.20 10.30
CA ARG A 179 -37.60 -8.68 11.34
C ARG A 179 -38.32 -7.99 12.49
N SER A 180 -39.42 -7.28 12.19
CA SER A 180 -40.30 -6.68 13.20
C SER A 180 -41.08 -7.73 14.01
N SER A 181 -41.30 -8.93 13.44
CA SER A 181 -41.92 -10.06 14.14
C SER A 181 -40.92 -10.81 15.04
N ASP A 182 -39.67 -11.01 14.58
CA ASP A 182 -38.59 -11.62 15.38
C ASP A 182 -38.14 -10.67 16.51
N ASN A 183 -38.15 -9.36 16.28
CA ASN A 183 -37.84 -8.34 17.29
C ASN A 183 -38.62 -7.04 17.05
N ARG A 184 -39.55 -6.73 17.96
CA ARG A 184 -40.40 -5.53 17.90
C ARG A 184 -39.68 -4.21 18.21
N SER A 185 -38.49 -4.24 18.78
CA SER A 185 -37.68 -3.04 19.07
C SER A 185 -36.48 -2.90 18.13
N ILE A 186 -36.54 -3.51 16.94
CA ILE A 186 -35.50 -3.34 15.92
C ILE A 186 -35.69 -2.00 15.18
N GLU A 187 -34.64 -1.18 15.15
CA GLU A 187 -34.62 0.05 14.35
C GLU A 187 -34.32 -0.32 12.89
N ILE A 188 -35.11 0.21 11.96
CA ILE A 188 -35.01 -0.09 10.52
C ILE A 188 -34.73 1.21 9.76
N SER A 189 -33.63 1.26 9.01
CA SER A 189 -33.32 2.43 8.19
C SER A 189 -34.31 2.60 7.03
N SER A 190 -34.44 3.82 6.51
CA SER A 190 -34.98 4.01 5.16
C SER A 190 -34.13 3.26 4.13
N SER A 191 -34.73 2.87 3.01
CA SER A 191 -34.00 2.19 1.93
C SER A 191 -33.20 3.21 1.11
N LYS A 192 -31.93 2.90 0.83
CA LYS A 192 -31.00 3.80 0.14
C LYS A 192 -30.45 3.13 -1.12
N ASP A 193 -30.50 3.83 -2.26
CA ASP A 193 -29.94 3.31 -3.51
C ASP A 193 -28.41 3.25 -3.47
N ILE A 194 -27.86 2.11 -3.88
CA ILE A 194 -26.42 1.84 -3.97
C ILE A 194 -26.17 1.10 -5.29
N ASN A 195 -25.12 1.48 -6.01
CA ASN A 195 -24.72 0.81 -7.26
C ASN A 195 -23.36 0.12 -7.05
N PHE A 196 -23.28 -1.17 -7.38
CA PHE A 196 -22.03 -1.93 -7.40
C PHE A 196 -21.80 -2.45 -8.82
N LYS A 197 -20.80 -1.86 -9.51
CA LYS A 197 -20.60 -2.05 -10.95
C LYS A 197 -21.90 -1.73 -11.68
N ASP A 198 -22.37 -2.62 -12.54
CA ASP A 198 -23.60 -2.45 -13.33
C ASP A 198 -24.88 -2.82 -12.56
N PHE A 199 -24.77 -3.35 -11.34
CA PHE A 199 -25.90 -3.83 -10.54
C PHE A 199 -26.39 -2.78 -9.53
N LYS A 200 -27.71 -2.55 -9.53
CA LYS A 200 -28.40 -1.66 -8.58
C LYS A 200 -28.90 -2.44 -7.38
N TYR A 201 -28.74 -1.87 -6.19
CA TYR A 201 -29.21 -2.41 -4.92
C TYR A 201 -29.96 -1.34 -4.12
N LYS A 202 -30.92 -1.78 -3.31
CA LYS A 202 -31.41 -1.01 -2.16
C LYS A 202 -30.68 -1.53 -0.91
N LYS A 203 -30.02 -0.66 -0.13
CA LYS A 203 -29.55 -1.00 1.21
C LYS A 203 -30.62 -0.67 2.25
N VAL A 204 -30.84 -1.57 3.20
CA VAL A 204 -31.56 -1.34 4.45
C VAL A 204 -30.67 -1.83 5.59
N SER A 205 -30.58 -1.05 6.67
CA SER A 205 -29.78 -1.39 7.85
C SER A 205 -30.74 -1.66 9.01
N TYR A 206 -30.50 -2.75 9.73
CA TYR A 206 -31.30 -3.16 10.88
C TYR A 206 -30.44 -3.05 12.15
N THR A 207 -30.85 -2.26 13.13
CA THR A 207 -30.11 -2.08 14.39
C THR A 207 -30.94 -2.65 15.54
N ASN A 208 -30.39 -3.66 16.23
CA ASN A 208 -30.90 -4.12 17.50
C ASN A 208 -30.17 -3.39 18.64
N LYS A 209 -30.93 -2.72 19.50
CA LYS A 209 -30.46 -1.97 20.67
C LYS A 209 -30.94 -2.68 21.93
N ASP A 210 -30.01 -3.14 22.76
CA ASP A 210 -30.32 -3.85 24.01
C ASP A 210 -29.76 -3.06 25.19
N GLU A 211 -30.64 -2.55 26.06
CA GLU A 211 -30.30 -1.71 27.22
C GLU A 211 -30.41 -2.45 28.57
N ARG A 212 -30.61 -3.78 28.54
CA ARG A 212 -30.67 -4.61 29.75
C ARG A 212 -29.35 -4.60 30.52
N TYR A 213 -29.43 -4.81 31.84
CA TYR A 213 -28.28 -4.97 32.74
C TYR A 213 -27.35 -3.73 32.79
N GLY A 214 -27.94 -2.53 32.66
CA GLY A 214 -27.22 -1.25 32.78
C GLY A 214 -26.30 -0.88 31.61
N VAL A 215 -26.30 -1.67 30.52
CA VAL A 215 -25.38 -1.51 29.38
C VAL A 215 -26.15 -1.48 28.06
N THR A 216 -26.04 -0.39 27.30
CA THR A 216 -26.54 -0.29 25.92
C THR A 216 -25.57 -0.98 24.95
N SER A 217 -25.90 -2.17 24.46
CA SER A 217 -25.21 -2.84 23.34
C SER A 217 -25.95 -2.60 22.01
N LEU A 218 -25.21 -2.64 20.90
CA LEU A 218 -25.69 -2.31 19.56
C LEU A 218 -25.19 -3.35 18.54
N ARG A 219 -26.10 -4.20 18.05
CA ARG A 219 -25.84 -5.09 16.91
C ARG A 219 -26.53 -4.54 15.66
N ARG A 220 -25.77 -4.34 14.58
CA ARG A 220 -26.26 -3.93 13.27
C ARG A 220 -26.14 -5.06 12.25
N GLU A 221 -27.08 -5.10 11.32
CA GLU A 221 -27.06 -5.94 10.13
C GLU A 221 -27.34 -5.07 8.90
N ASP A 222 -26.47 -5.17 7.90
CA ASP A 222 -26.53 -4.35 6.69
C ASP A 222 -26.97 -5.21 5.49
N CYS A 223 -28.23 -5.09 5.06
CA CYS A 223 -28.81 -5.88 3.97
C CYS A 223 -28.94 -5.11 2.66
N TYR A 224 -28.61 -5.79 1.56
CA TYR A 224 -28.58 -5.25 0.20
C TYR A 224 -29.48 -6.11 -0.69
N PHE A 225 -30.52 -5.49 -1.23
CA PHE A 225 -31.60 -6.13 -1.98
C PHE A 225 -31.46 -5.81 -3.47
N THR A 226 -31.53 -6.82 -4.34
CA THR A 226 -31.58 -6.64 -5.80
C THR A 226 -32.45 -7.69 -6.48
N ILE A 227 -32.83 -7.45 -7.74
CA ILE A 227 -33.57 -8.38 -8.58
C ILE A 227 -32.84 -8.51 -9.91
N GLN A 228 -32.43 -9.73 -10.25
CA GLN A 228 -31.64 -10.02 -11.45
C GLN A 228 -32.20 -11.26 -12.15
N ASN A 229 -32.41 -11.21 -13.47
CA ASN A 229 -33.04 -12.29 -14.24
C ASN A 229 -34.40 -12.75 -13.64
N ASP A 230 -35.19 -11.77 -13.20
CA ASP A 230 -36.45 -11.91 -12.44
C ASP A 230 -36.36 -12.75 -11.15
N ARG A 231 -35.17 -12.90 -10.55
CA ARG A 231 -34.99 -13.55 -9.24
C ARG A 231 -34.65 -12.55 -8.14
N PRO A 232 -35.21 -12.71 -6.93
CA PRO A 232 -34.79 -11.94 -5.77
C PRO A 232 -33.41 -12.39 -5.29
N TYR A 233 -32.61 -11.43 -4.84
CA TYR A 233 -31.40 -11.68 -4.07
C TYR A 233 -31.35 -10.73 -2.88
N ILE A 234 -31.05 -11.29 -1.71
CA ILE A 234 -30.80 -10.53 -0.48
C ILE A 234 -29.40 -10.92 0.00
N ALA A 235 -28.53 -9.94 0.16
CA ALA A 235 -27.19 -10.13 0.70
C ALA A 235 -27.04 -9.29 1.97
N CYS A 236 -26.94 -9.94 3.14
CA CYS A 236 -26.85 -9.27 4.44
C CYS A 236 -25.50 -9.52 5.10
N ILE A 237 -24.90 -8.49 5.67
CA ILE A 237 -23.75 -8.60 6.58
C ILE A 237 -24.29 -8.50 8.00
N ASP A 238 -24.36 -9.62 8.72
CA ASP A 238 -24.93 -9.72 10.08
C ASP A 238 -23.84 -9.68 11.17
N ASN A 239 -24.30 -9.49 12.42
CA ASN A 239 -23.52 -9.52 13.65
C ASN A 239 -22.42 -8.44 13.70
N ILE A 240 -22.64 -7.30 13.04
CA ILE A 240 -21.77 -6.13 13.09
C ILE A 240 -21.95 -5.43 14.43
N ARG A 241 -20.89 -5.36 15.23
CA ARG A 241 -20.85 -4.82 16.59
C ARG A 241 -19.68 -3.85 16.75
N ALA A 242 -19.74 -3.02 17.79
CA ALA A 242 -18.66 -2.09 18.14
C ALA A 242 -17.28 -2.75 18.28
N MET A 243 -17.22 -4.03 18.68
CA MET A 243 -15.97 -4.76 18.90
C MET A 243 -15.48 -5.58 17.68
N ASN A 244 -16.25 -5.70 16.58
CA ASN A 244 -15.90 -6.57 15.45
C ASN A 244 -16.08 -5.94 14.04
N PHE A 245 -16.67 -4.74 13.94
CA PHE A 245 -17.03 -4.06 12.67
C PHE A 245 -15.90 -3.93 11.63
N SER A 246 -14.63 -3.97 12.03
CA SER A 246 -13.47 -3.94 11.12
C SER A 246 -13.46 -5.06 10.06
N VAL A 247 -14.21 -6.14 10.27
CA VAL A 247 -14.43 -7.23 9.30
C VAL A 247 -15.45 -6.86 8.22
N ALA A 248 -16.45 -6.02 8.52
CA ALA A 248 -17.60 -5.79 7.65
C ALA A 248 -17.19 -5.31 6.25
N SER A 249 -16.22 -4.39 6.15
CA SER A 249 -15.77 -3.90 4.84
C SER A 249 -14.96 -4.92 4.01
N GLN A 250 -14.40 -5.98 4.60
CA GLN A 250 -13.86 -7.11 3.80
C GLN A 250 -15.00 -7.90 3.15
N LEU A 251 -16.14 -8.00 3.83
CA LEU A 251 -17.34 -8.65 3.34
C LEU A 251 -18.09 -7.77 2.32
N GLU A 252 -18.09 -6.45 2.50
CA GLU A 252 -18.53 -5.50 1.47
C GLU A 252 -17.70 -5.65 0.17
N GLN A 253 -16.39 -5.93 0.26
CA GLN A 253 -15.58 -6.19 -0.94
C GLN A 253 -16.03 -7.44 -1.70
N VAL A 254 -16.48 -8.49 -1.01
CA VAL A 254 -17.04 -9.70 -1.63
C VAL A 254 -18.40 -9.39 -2.26
N LEU A 255 -19.27 -8.66 -1.56
CA LEU A 255 -20.56 -8.16 -2.05
C LEU A 255 -20.40 -7.35 -3.35
N MET A 256 -19.43 -6.42 -3.40
CA MET A 256 -19.07 -5.66 -4.61
C MET A 256 -18.51 -6.53 -5.75
N ASN A 257 -18.16 -7.79 -5.48
CA ASN A 257 -17.63 -8.76 -6.44
C ASN A 257 -18.58 -9.91 -6.79
N ILE A 258 -19.81 -9.89 -6.28
CA ILE A 258 -20.90 -10.73 -6.79
C ILE A 258 -21.16 -10.40 -8.27
N SER A 259 -21.47 -11.44 -9.05
CA SER A 259 -21.98 -11.31 -10.42
C SER A 259 -23.21 -12.20 -10.61
N TYR A 260 -24.14 -11.76 -11.45
CA TYR A 260 -25.39 -12.46 -11.72
C TYR A 260 -25.46 -12.96 -13.17
N SER A 261 -26.07 -14.13 -13.36
CA SER A 261 -26.32 -14.77 -14.65
C SER A 261 -27.75 -15.29 -14.72
N LYS A 262 -28.22 -15.70 -15.90
CA LYS A 262 -29.50 -16.41 -16.02
C LYS A 262 -29.43 -17.69 -15.16
N PRO A 263 -30.44 -18.01 -14.34
CA PRO A 263 -30.52 -19.29 -13.63
C PRO A 263 -30.60 -20.47 -14.61
N SER A 264 -30.21 -21.66 -14.14
CA SER A 264 -30.56 -22.92 -14.82
C SER A 264 -32.06 -23.12 -14.75
N GLU A 265 -32.70 -23.61 -15.82
CA GLU A 265 -34.16 -23.74 -15.85
C GLU A 265 -34.66 -24.92 -15.00
N ASP A 266 -33.91 -26.02 -14.95
CA ASP A 266 -34.22 -27.21 -14.14
C ASP A 266 -34.19 -26.93 -12.63
N SER A 267 -33.38 -25.96 -12.21
CA SER A 267 -33.25 -25.50 -10.81
C SER A 267 -34.44 -24.67 -10.32
N ILE A 268 -35.40 -24.36 -11.20
CA ILE A 268 -36.55 -23.49 -10.89
C ILE A 268 -37.81 -24.35 -10.75
N VAL A 269 -38.02 -24.82 -9.52
CA VAL A 269 -39.09 -25.75 -9.17
C VAL A 269 -40.36 -25.03 -8.72
N ASP A 270 -41.52 -25.62 -9.03
CA ASP A 270 -42.79 -25.22 -8.44
C ASP A 270 -42.89 -25.83 -7.03
N LYS A 271 -42.94 -24.99 -5.99
CA LYS A 271 -43.05 -25.43 -4.59
C LYS A 271 -44.49 -25.33 -4.12
N ALA A 272 -44.96 -26.35 -3.41
CA ALA A 272 -46.31 -26.38 -2.82
C ALA A 272 -46.62 -25.14 -1.96
N ASP A 273 -47.91 -24.84 -1.82
CA ASP A 273 -48.35 -23.60 -1.18
C ASP A 273 -48.34 -23.66 0.37
N ASP A 274 -48.34 -24.86 0.96
CA ASP A 274 -48.26 -25.12 2.42
C ASP A 274 -46.94 -24.71 3.09
N SER A 275 -46.02 -24.05 2.38
CA SER A 275 -44.81 -23.49 2.99
C SER A 275 -45.00 -22.03 3.41
N ASP A 276 -45.30 -21.78 4.69
CA ASP A 276 -45.32 -20.44 5.32
C ASP A 276 -44.01 -19.64 5.10
N ASN A 277 -42.92 -20.35 4.78
CA ASN A 277 -41.57 -19.88 4.55
C ASN A 277 -41.38 -19.06 3.25
N ASN A 278 -42.25 -18.08 2.98
CA ASN A 278 -42.07 -17.06 1.94
C ASN A 278 -40.95 -16.03 2.28
N THR A 279 -40.29 -16.18 3.43
CA THR A 279 -39.26 -15.27 3.96
C THR A 279 -37.85 -15.83 3.72
N MET A 280 -37.12 -15.18 2.81
CA MET A 280 -35.77 -15.56 2.37
C MET A 280 -34.65 -15.31 3.40
N THR A 281 -34.97 -14.93 4.64
CA THR A 281 -33.99 -14.47 5.63
C THR A 281 -34.14 -15.11 7.01
N ASP A 282 -35.06 -16.07 7.20
CA ASP A 282 -35.04 -16.92 8.39
C ASP A 282 -33.70 -17.70 8.44
N SER A 283 -32.90 -17.48 9.48
CA SER A 283 -31.59 -18.11 9.68
C SER A 283 -31.64 -19.40 10.50
N LYS A 284 -32.79 -19.76 11.07
CA LYS A 284 -32.95 -20.89 12.01
C LYS A 284 -32.76 -22.28 11.37
N LYS A 285 -32.60 -22.35 10.04
CA LYS A 285 -32.48 -23.59 9.25
C LYS A 285 -31.06 -23.93 8.78
N GLU A 286 -30.08 -23.04 9.00
CA GLU A 286 -28.74 -23.15 8.40
C GLU A 286 -27.63 -23.14 9.46
N SER A 287 -27.32 -24.31 10.03
CA SER A 287 -26.16 -24.48 10.91
C SER A 287 -24.88 -24.77 10.10
N ILE A 288 -23.75 -24.20 10.55
CA ILE A 288 -22.42 -24.63 10.13
C ILE A 288 -21.85 -25.46 11.27
N ALA A 289 -21.46 -26.70 10.99
CA ALA A 289 -20.85 -27.58 11.98
C ALA A 289 -19.33 -27.38 12.05
N LYS A 290 -18.73 -27.79 13.17
CA LYS A 290 -17.28 -27.72 13.37
C LYS A 290 -16.51 -28.57 12.34
N SER A 291 -17.10 -29.67 11.90
CA SER A 291 -16.61 -30.50 10.78
C SER A 291 -16.32 -29.66 9.54
N ASP A 292 -17.25 -28.81 9.14
CA ASP A 292 -17.24 -28.08 7.88
C ASP A 292 -16.12 -27.02 7.90
N VAL A 293 -15.94 -26.39 9.06
CA VAL A 293 -14.81 -25.48 9.34
C VAL A 293 -13.47 -26.21 9.28
N ASP A 294 -13.38 -27.39 9.88
CA ASP A 294 -12.14 -28.17 9.92
C ASP A 294 -11.83 -28.83 8.55
N THR A 295 -12.83 -29.12 7.71
CA THR A 295 -12.68 -29.45 6.27
C THR A 295 -12.03 -28.30 5.52
N VAL A 296 -12.57 -27.08 5.61
CA VAL A 296 -11.97 -25.89 4.96
C VAL A 296 -10.52 -25.66 5.40
N LYS A 297 -10.19 -25.90 6.67
CA LYS A 297 -8.80 -25.81 7.16
C LYS A 297 -7.91 -26.93 6.60
N SER A 298 -8.44 -28.15 6.48
CA SER A 298 -7.76 -29.30 5.90
C SER A 298 -7.41 -29.04 4.43
N ASP A 299 -8.38 -28.62 3.62
CA ASP A 299 -8.19 -28.34 2.20
C ASP A 299 -7.20 -27.19 1.97
N ASN A 300 -7.33 -26.10 2.74
CA ASN A 300 -6.37 -24.98 2.71
C ASN A 300 -4.97 -25.33 3.22
N LYS A 301 -4.78 -26.50 3.83
CA LYS A 301 -3.46 -27.08 4.15
C LYS A 301 -2.99 -28.03 3.05
N ASN A 302 -3.81 -29.00 2.64
CA ASN A 302 -3.50 -29.98 1.60
C ASN A 302 -3.17 -29.31 0.25
N LYS A 303 -3.85 -28.19 -0.07
CA LYS A 303 -3.56 -27.33 -1.23
C LYS A 303 -2.18 -26.67 -1.20
N LYS A 304 -1.52 -26.55 -0.04
CA LYS A 304 -0.12 -26.10 0.10
C LYS A 304 0.86 -27.25 -0.12
N ASP A 305 0.51 -28.44 0.39
CA ASP A 305 1.44 -29.55 0.52
C ASP A 305 1.55 -30.42 -0.76
N ASN A 306 0.51 -30.50 -1.60
CA ASN A 306 0.37 -31.61 -2.57
C ASN A 306 -0.18 -31.31 -3.99
N LYS A 307 -0.21 -30.05 -4.46
CA LYS A 307 -0.69 -29.73 -5.83
C LYS A 307 0.14 -28.64 -6.50
N THR A 308 0.26 -28.69 -7.82
CA THR A 308 0.79 -27.56 -8.61
C THR A 308 -0.23 -26.41 -8.54
N ILE A 309 -0.06 -25.55 -7.53
CA ILE A 309 -0.92 -24.37 -7.31
C ILE A 309 -0.91 -23.54 -8.59
N SER A 310 -2.09 -23.33 -9.19
CA SER A 310 -2.25 -22.36 -10.27
C SER A 310 -1.85 -21.00 -9.72
N ASN A 311 -0.78 -20.41 -10.28
CA ASN A 311 -0.11 -19.23 -9.74
C ASN A 311 -0.99 -17.97 -9.91
N ASN A 312 -2.07 -17.88 -9.13
CA ASN A 312 -2.94 -16.72 -8.98
C ASN A 312 -2.22 -15.66 -8.14
N ILE A 313 -1.12 -15.16 -8.68
CA ILE A 313 -0.33 -14.05 -8.17
C ILE A 313 -1.18 -12.79 -8.27
N SER A 314 -1.11 -11.96 -7.24
CA SER A 314 -1.79 -10.66 -7.20
C SER A 314 -1.51 -9.84 -8.48
N SER A 315 -2.56 -9.51 -9.24
CA SER A 315 -2.43 -8.99 -10.62
C SER A 315 -1.60 -7.71 -10.73
N TYR A 316 -1.62 -6.85 -9.70
CA TYR A 316 -0.79 -5.65 -9.62
C TYR A 316 0.72 -5.94 -9.62
N LEU A 317 1.18 -7.13 -9.19
CA LEU A 317 2.59 -7.53 -9.26
C LEU A 317 3.06 -7.90 -10.68
N SER A 318 2.15 -8.06 -11.65
CA SER A 318 2.50 -8.43 -13.03
C SER A 318 3.21 -7.33 -13.83
N SER A 319 3.18 -6.08 -13.35
CA SER A 319 3.95 -4.97 -13.94
C SER A 319 5.27 -4.75 -13.21
N THR A 320 6.36 -4.53 -13.95
CA THR A 320 7.68 -4.35 -13.34
C THR A 320 7.72 -3.15 -12.40
N SER A 321 7.02 -2.06 -12.71
CA SER A 321 6.95 -0.85 -11.89
C SER A 321 6.29 -1.10 -10.54
N SER A 322 5.14 -1.78 -10.51
CA SER A 322 4.46 -2.10 -9.25
C SER A 322 5.24 -3.15 -8.45
N PHE A 323 5.75 -4.21 -9.08
CA PHE A 323 6.62 -5.18 -8.40
C PHE A 323 7.83 -4.50 -7.78
N ARG A 324 8.51 -3.61 -8.51
CA ARG A 324 9.64 -2.80 -8.03
C ARG A 324 9.26 -1.99 -6.79
N ASN A 325 8.12 -1.31 -6.81
CA ASN A 325 7.67 -0.45 -5.71
C ASN A 325 7.27 -1.23 -4.45
N PHE A 326 6.69 -2.42 -4.61
CA PHE A 326 6.41 -3.31 -3.48
C PHE A 326 7.69 -3.97 -2.95
N ALA A 327 8.59 -4.42 -3.84
CA ALA A 327 9.86 -5.05 -3.48
C ALA A 327 10.84 -4.08 -2.82
N SER A 328 10.91 -2.81 -3.24
CA SER A 328 11.89 -1.85 -2.71
C SER A 328 11.71 -1.54 -1.22
N VAL A 329 10.47 -1.55 -0.73
CA VAL A 329 10.12 -1.13 0.63
C VAL A 329 9.71 -2.26 1.57
N VAL A 330 9.45 -3.48 1.07
CA VAL A 330 9.05 -4.59 1.95
C VAL A 330 10.06 -4.92 3.08
N PRO A 331 11.39 -4.78 2.93
CA PRO A 331 12.30 -4.97 4.08
C PRO A 331 12.12 -3.93 5.19
N SER A 332 11.50 -2.79 4.89
CA SER A 332 11.16 -1.73 5.85
C SER A 332 9.93 -2.05 6.68
N VAL A 333 9.11 -3.02 6.29
CA VAL A 333 7.83 -3.36 6.94
C VAL A 333 8.07 -4.38 8.05
N VAL A 334 7.47 -4.12 9.21
CA VAL A 334 7.66 -4.89 10.45
C VAL A 334 6.31 -5.15 11.12
N ARG A 335 6.25 -6.18 11.99
CA ARG A 335 5.10 -6.37 12.89
C ARG A 335 5.42 -5.74 14.23
N THR A 336 4.61 -4.77 14.63
CA THR A 336 4.67 -4.15 15.96
C THR A 336 3.85 -4.97 16.94
N GLY A 337 4.33 -5.09 18.17
CA GLY A 337 3.61 -5.71 19.28
C GLY A 337 3.74 -4.87 20.54
N MET A 338 2.69 -4.85 21.34
CA MET A 338 2.61 -4.18 22.63
C MET A 338 2.01 -5.14 23.66
N LEU A 339 2.63 -5.16 24.84
CA LEU A 339 2.05 -5.74 26.04
C LEU A 339 1.86 -4.60 27.05
N TYR A 340 0.64 -4.49 27.56
CA TYR A 340 0.35 -3.74 28.77
C TYR A 340 -0.05 -4.74 29.84
N CYS A 341 0.50 -4.61 31.04
CA CYS A 341 0.08 -5.38 32.21
C CYS A 341 -0.01 -4.45 33.41
N ALA A 342 -1.11 -4.53 34.15
CA ALA A 342 -1.32 -3.80 35.38
C ALA A 342 -1.85 -4.72 36.50
N ASP A 343 -1.59 -4.30 37.74
CA ASP A 343 -2.36 -4.74 38.90
C ASP A 343 -3.31 -3.59 39.25
N ILE A 344 -4.62 -3.85 39.08
CA ILE A 344 -5.67 -2.84 39.13
C ILE A 344 -6.51 -3.04 40.38
N LYS A 345 -6.65 -1.99 41.17
CA LYS A 345 -7.45 -1.95 42.38
C LYS A 345 -8.72 -1.14 42.13
N LEU A 346 -9.87 -1.75 42.39
CA LEU A 346 -11.19 -1.15 42.22
C LEU A 346 -11.78 -0.75 43.59
N THR A 347 -12.19 0.50 43.73
CA THR A 347 -12.77 1.04 44.96
C THR A 347 -14.30 1.15 44.90
N LEU A 348 -14.96 0.77 45.99
CA LEU A 348 -16.41 0.92 46.15
C LEU A 348 -16.81 2.39 46.30
N PRO A 349 -18.08 2.75 46.12
CA PRO A 349 -18.57 4.13 46.31
C PRO A 349 -18.33 4.72 47.72
N ASP A 350 -18.06 3.89 48.73
CA ASP A 350 -17.71 4.33 50.10
C ASP A 350 -16.19 4.49 50.34
N GLY A 351 -15.38 4.34 49.29
CA GLY A 351 -13.92 4.46 49.33
C GLY A 351 -13.17 3.21 49.78
N LYS A 352 -13.86 2.12 50.19
CA LYS A 352 -13.19 0.85 50.51
C LYS A 352 -12.66 0.17 49.25
N ILE A 353 -11.73 -0.77 49.44
CA ILE A 353 -11.30 -1.69 48.38
C ILE A 353 -12.42 -2.70 48.16
N GLY A 354 -12.99 -2.74 46.95
CA GLY A 354 -13.95 -3.77 46.57
C GLY A 354 -13.25 -5.00 46.00
N THR A 355 -12.33 -4.80 45.05
CA THR A 355 -11.51 -5.92 44.55
C THR A 355 -10.16 -5.48 43.99
N GLN A 356 -9.29 -6.47 43.77
CA GLN A 356 -7.96 -6.33 43.16
C GLN A 356 -7.83 -7.34 42.02
N LEU A 357 -7.43 -6.85 40.85
CA LEU A 357 -7.24 -7.60 39.61
C LEU A 357 -5.75 -7.69 39.33
N THR A 358 -5.13 -8.80 39.72
CA THR A 358 -3.68 -9.02 39.52
C THR A 358 -3.41 -9.59 38.14
N GLY A 359 -2.41 -9.07 37.43
CA GLY A 359 -2.05 -9.53 36.09
C GLY A 359 -3.15 -9.24 35.04
N ALA A 360 -3.82 -8.10 35.15
CA ALA A 360 -4.73 -7.59 34.12
C ALA A 360 -3.89 -7.10 32.92
N CYS A 361 -3.83 -7.89 31.85
CA CYS A 361 -2.97 -7.63 30.70
C CYS A 361 -3.75 -7.51 29.39
N VAL A 362 -3.30 -6.63 28.51
CA VAL A 362 -3.74 -6.51 27.12
C VAL A 362 -2.55 -6.78 26.20
N GLU A 363 -2.72 -7.69 25.25
CA GLU A 363 -1.79 -7.90 24.15
C GLU A 363 -2.37 -7.38 22.83
N LYS A 364 -1.69 -6.43 22.19
CA LYS A 364 -2.04 -5.91 20.86
C LYS A 364 -0.83 -6.01 19.93
N ALA A 365 -1.08 -6.17 18.65
CA ALA A 365 -0.08 -6.16 17.59
C ALA A 365 -0.71 -5.75 16.26
N GLY A 366 0.14 -5.30 15.35
CA GLY A 366 -0.25 -4.90 14.02
C GLY A 366 0.95 -4.59 13.14
N SER A 367 0.76 -3.75 12.15
CA SER A 367 1.80 -3.38 11.20
C SER A 367 2.57 -2.14 11.66
N GLY A 368 3.80 -1.99 11.17
CA GLY A 368 4.55 -0.75 11.20
C GLY A 368 5.63 -0.75 10.12
N PHE A 369 6.35 0.36 9.97
CA PHE A 369 7.45 0.47 9.03
C PHE A 369 8.56 1.42 9.48
N PHE A 370 9.81 1.07 9.17
CA PHE A 370 10.98 1.91 9.43
C PHE A 370 10.93 3.20 8.63
N ILE A 371 10.81 4.33 9.34
CA ILE A 371 10.86 5.67 8.74
C ILE A 371 12.28 6.26 8.74
N SER A 372 13.18 5.73 9.58
CA SER A 372 14.53 6.24 9.77
C SER A 372 15.51 5.09 10.00
N SER A 373 16.71 5.18 9.41
CA SER A 373 17.68 4.09 9.38
C SER A 373 18.33 3.79 10.74
N ASP A 374 18.16 4.68 11.72
CA ASP A 374 18.52 4.46 13.13
C ASP A 374 17.48 3.62 13.90
N GLY A 375 16.39 3.20 13.26
CA GLY A 375 15.38 2.32 13.86
C GLY A 375 14.16 3.03 14.46
N MET A 376 13.79 4.22 13.98
CA MET A 376 12.44 4.77 14.24
C MET A 376 11.41 4.12 13.29
N ILE A 377 10.23 3.78 13.83
CA ILE A 377 9.16 3.04 13.18
C ILE A 377 7.83 3.79 13.35
N ALA A 378 7.09 3.99 12.26
CA ALA A 378 5.71 4.46 12.32
C ALA A 378 4.72 3.29 12.41
N THR A 379 3.64 3.46 13.17
CA THR A 379 2.53 2.50 13.34
C THR A 379 1.25 3.27 13.68
N ALA A 380 0.09 2.61 13.57
CA ALA A 380 -1.14 3.09 14.20
C ALA A 380 -0.95 3.11 15.73
N ALA A 381 -1.54 4.10 16.40
CA ALA A 381 -1.41 4.25 17.86
C ALA A 381 -2.34 3.30 18.61
N SER A 382 -3.51 3.01 18.04
CA SER A 382 -4.47 2.00 18.48
C SER A 382 -3.87 0.59 18.66
N ASN A 383 -2.80 0.26 17.92
CA ASN A 383 -2.02 -0.99 18.08
C ASN A 383 -1.16 -1.02 19.34
N ILE A 384 -0.71 0.13 19.85
CA ILE A 384 0.39 0.23 20.83
C ILE A 384 0.07 1.12 22.04
N ASN A 385 -1.18 1.56 22.20
CA ASN A 385 -1.68 2.21 23.39
C ASN A 385 -2.98 1.52 23.85
N VAL A 386 -3.19 1.45 25.16
CA VAL A 386 -4.42 0.96 25.79
C VAL A 386 -4.84 1.85 26.96
N THR A 387 -6.03 1.59 27.51
CA THR A 387 -6.47 2.14 28.80
C THR A 387 -6.47 1.06 29.90
N PRO A 388 -6.43 1.46 31.19
CA PRO A 388 -6.74 0.55 32.30
C PRO A 388 -8.08 -0.17 32.14
N ARG A 389 -9.08 0.50 31.55
CA ARG A 389 -10.39 -0.09 31.24
C ARG A 389 -10.31 -1.23 30.21
N GLU A 390 -9.50 -1.08 29.16
CA GLU A 390 -9.21 -2.20 28.24
C GLU A 390 -8.50 -3.36 28.95
N ALA A 391 -7.68 -3.10 29.97
CA ALA A 391 -7.05 -4.15 30.79
C ALA A 391 -8.05 -4.88 31.70
N ILE A 392 -9.06 -4.19 32.26
CA ILE A 392 -10.18 -4.82 32.98
C ILE A 392 -10.98 -5.71 32.01
N ARG A 393 -11.30 -5.21 30.82
CA ARG A 393 -11.97 -5.99 29.75
C ARG A 393 -11.15 -7.23 29.37
N ALA A 394 -9.85 -7.09 29.15
CA ALA A 394 -8.96 -8.19 28.78
C ALA A 394 -8.71 -9.18 29.92
N TYR A 395 -8.76 -8.75 31.19
CA TYR A 395 -8.73 -9.65 32.36
C TYR A 395 -9.87 -10.67 32.26
N ILE A 396 -11.10 -10.22 31.95
CA ILE A 396 -12.29 -11.08 31.76
C ILE A 396 -12.17 -11.91 30.46
N THR A 397 -11.76 -11.31 29.34
CA THR A 397 -11.92 -11.87 27.98
C THR A 397 -10.69 -12.57 27.38
N ASN A 398 -9.50 -12.45 28.00
CA ASN A 398 -8.28 -13.20 27.64
C ASN A 398 -7.79 -14.16 28.76
N PRO A 399 -8.65 -15.02 29.36
CA PRO A 399 -8.23 -16.00 30.37
C PRO A 399 -7.33 -17.11 29.78
N SER A 400 -6.94 -18.09 30.59
CA SER A 400 -6.16 -19.26 30.15
C SER A 400 -7.03 -20.48 29.82
N ASN A 401 -8.20 -20.57 30.44
CA ASN A 401 -9.17 -21.67 30.35
C ASN A 401 -10.54 -21.18 30.84
N VAL A 402 -11.54 -22.06 30.80
CA VAL A 402 -12.92 -21.81 31.27
C VAL A 402 -12.98 -21.43 32.75
N GLU A 403 -12.33 -22.20 33.64
CA GLU A 403 -12.36 -21.93 35.08
C GLU A 403 -11.85 -20.52 35.43
N GLN A 404 -10.76 -20.08 34.79
CA GLN A 404 -10.25 -18.72 34.94
C GLN A 404 -11.14 -17.67 34.27
N ALA A 405 -11.94 -18.02 33.26
CA ALA A 405 -12.97 -17.13 32.72
C ALA A 405 -14.05 -16.86 33.78
N SER A 406 -14.59 -17.94 34.37
CA SER A 406 -15.63 -17.89 35.40
C SER A 406 -15.17 -17.18 36.68
N GLU A 407 -13.97 -17.50 37.19
CA GLU A 407 -13.41 -16.87 38.40
C GLU A 407 -13.22 -15.35 38.22
N ARG A 408 -12.68 -14.94 37.06
CA ARG A 408 -12.41 -13.53 36.77
C ARG A 408 -13.68 -12.73 36.48
N LEU A 409 -14.65 -13.33 35.77
CA LEU A 409 -15.96 -12.71 35.56
C LEU A 409 -16.71 -12.57 36.90
N GLY A 410 -16.76 -13.63 37.71
CA GLY A 410 -17.41 -13.62 39.03
C GLY A 410 -16.83 -12.54 39.96
N ARG A 411 -15.50 -12.36 39.95
CA ARG A 411 -14.82 -11.29 40.70
C ARG A 411 -15.28 -9.87 40.29
N ILE A 412 -15.53 -9.65 38.99
CA ILE A 412 -16.04 -8.36 38.49
C ILE A 412 -17.53 -8.19 38.80
N LEU A 413 -18.35 -9.23 38.59
CA LEU A 413 -19.78 -9.21 38.90
C LEU A 413 -20.04 -8.97 40.40
N GLN A 414 -19.24 -9.56 41.29
CA GLN A 414 -19.29 -9.30 42.73
C GLN A 414 -18.97 -7.83 43.06
N TYR A 415 -17.90 -7.28 42.49
CA TYR A 415 -17.56 -5.86 42.66
C TYR A 415 -18.69 -4.93 42.15
N MET A 416 -19.34 -5.29 41.04
CA MET A 416 -20.45 -4.51 40.47
C MET A 416 -21.71 -4.58 41.33
N LEU A 417 -22.01 -5.72 41.94
CA LEU A 417 -23.09 -5.90 42.90
C LEU A 417 -22.87 -5.06 44.16
N GLU A 418 -21.66 -5.12 44.74
CA GLU A 418 -21.26 -4.30 45.90
C GLU A 418 -21.26 -2.80 45.59
N SER A 419 -20.86 -2.42 44.38
CA SER A 419 -20.88 -1.04 43.88
C SER A 419 -22.28 -0.56 43.48
N LYS A 420 -23.29 -1.44 43.47
CA LYS A 420 -24.67 -1.18 43.00
C LYS A 420 -24.76 -0.77 41.53
N LEU A 421 -23.79 -1.20 40.72
CA LEU A 421 -23.80 -1.07 39.26
C LEU A 421 -24.69 -2.14 38.59
N LEU A 422 -24.87 -3.28 39.27
CA LEU A 422 -25.75 -4.39 38.87
C LEU A 422 -26.57 -4.88 40.07
N MET A 423 -27.75 -5.45 39.80
CA MET A 423 -28.54 -6.22 40.76
C MET A 423 -28.19 -7.72 40.67
N GLN A 424 -28.55 -8.50 41.70
CA GLN A 424 -28.34 -9.95 41.68
C GLN A 424 -29.00 -10.62 40.46
N THR A 425 -30.20 -10.17 40.08
CA THR A 425 -30.91 -10.65 38.88
C THR A 425 -30.13 -10.42 37.58
N ASP A 426 -29.29 -9.39 37.53
CA ASP A 426 -28.47 -9.07 36.36
C ASP A 426 -27.24 -9.98 36.32
N VAL A 427 -26.62 -10.22 37.48
CA VAL A 427 -25.53 -11.20 37.67
C VAL A 427 -25.99 -12.62 37.28
N ASP A 428 -27.16 -13.03 37.75
CA ASP A 428 -27.75 -14.35 37.46
C ASP A 428 -28.06 -14.50 35.95
N ALA A 429 -28.58 -13.44 35.32
CA ALA A 429 -28.87 -13.42 33.88
C ALA A 429 -27.61 -13.41 33.02
N ILE A 430 -26.54 -12.71 33.43
CA ILE A 430 -25.24 -12.72 32.73
C ILE A 430 -24.62 -14.12 32.79
N ASN A 431 -24.62 -14.77 33.96
CA ASN A 431 -24.10 -16.14 34.13
C ASN A 431 -24.91 -17.17 33.31
N SER A 432 -26.24 -17.03 33.30
CA SER A 432 -27.13 -17.89 32.50
C SER A 432 -26.88 -17.70 31.00
N GLY A 433 -26.86 -16.45 30.52
CA GLY A 433 -26.63 -16.12 29.12
C GLY A 433 -25.23 -16.49 28.62
N LEU A 434 -24.21 -16.47 29.48
CA LEU A 434 -22.89 -17.02 29.15
C LEU A 434 -22.94 -18.54 28.97
N SER A 435 -23.66 -19.25 29.84
CA SER A 435 -23.84 -20.71 29.75
C SER A 435 -24.59 -21.11 28.46
N GLU A 436 -25.53 -20.26 28.01
CA GLU A 436 -26.23 -20.38 26.72
C GLU A 436 -25.38 -19.92 25.51
N ARG A 437 -24.17 -19.37 25.74
CA ARG A 437 -23.30 -18.72 24.72
C ARG A 437 -23.99 -17.58 23.96
N ASN A 438 -24.92 -16.90 24.61
CA ASN A 438 -25.75 -15.85 24.04
C ASN A 438 -24.88 -14.63 23.65
N GLN A 439 -24.76 -14.38 22.34
CA GLN A 439 -23.86 -13.36 21.78
C GLN A 439 -24.21 -11.93 22.20
N ASP A 440 -25.49 -11.63 22.44
CA ASP A 440 -25.92 -10.30 22.91
C ASP A 440 -25.60 -10.11 24.41
N ILE A 441 -25.43 -11.20 25.19
CA ILE A 441 -24.92 -11.18 26.57
C ILE A 441 -23.39 -11.13 26.60
N ILE A 442 -22.71 -11.88 25.72
CA ILE A 442 -21.25 -11.85 25.60
C ILE A 442 -20.75 -10.45 25.22
N GLU A 443 -21.47 -9.71 24.36
CA GLU A 443 -21.12 -8.30 24.10
C GLU A 443 -21.20 -7.44 25.38
N LYS A 444 -22.24 -7.62 26.20
CA LYS A 444 -22.36 -6.93 27.49
C LYS A 444 -21.22 -7.30 28.45
N ILE A 445 -20.76 -8.55 28.46
CA ILE A 445 -19.57 -8.99 29.23
C ILE A 445 -18.31 -8.22 28.80
N TYR A 446 -18.10 -7.99 27.50
CA TYR A 446 -17.03 -7.13 27.01
C TYR A 446 -17.20 -5.67 27.45
N MET A 447 -18.44 -5.20 27.62
CA MET A 447 -18.77 -3.82 27.98
C MET A 447 -18.84 -3.53 29.49
N LEU A 448 -18.77 -4.54 30.37
CA LEU A 448 -18.82 -4.35 31.83
C LEU A 448 -17.76 -3.34 32.34
N ALA A 449 -16.56 -3.35 31.75
CA ALA A 449 -15.50 -2.40 32.13
C ALA A 449 -15.89 -0.93 31.85
N ASP A 450 -16.80 -0.67 30.91
CA ASP A 450 -17.29 0.68 30.58
C ASP A 450 -18.30 1.22 31.61
N MET A 451 -18.84 0.37 32.49
CA MET A 451 -19.68 0.79 33.63
C MET A 451 -18.88 1.30 34.84
N ILE A 452 -17.55 1.14 34.83
CA ILE A 452 -16.69 1.46 35.98
C ILE A 452 -16.10 2.85 35.77
N ASP A 453 -16.48 3.82 36.62
CA ASP A 453 -15.97 5.20 36.55
C ASP A 453 -14.44 5.26 36.69
N ASN A 454 -13.82 6.23 35.97
CA ASN A 454 -12.36 6.40 35.97
C ASN A 454 -11.78 6.61 37.39
N ASP A 455 -12.52 7.24 38.31
CA ASP A 455 -12.05 7.52 39.67
C ASP A 455 -12.04 6.30 40.61
N LYS A 456 -12.72 5.20 40.23
CA LYS A 456 -12.69 3.93 40.96
C LYS A 456 -11.52 3.04 40.54
N ILE A 457 -10.86 3.36 39.42
CA ILE A 457 -9.79 2.56 38.83
C ILE A 457 -8.44 3.10 39.30
N SER A 458 -7.82 2.42 40.26
CA SER A 458 -6.48 2.76 40.76
C SER A 458 -5.43 1.73 40.31
N LEU A 459 -4.27 2.21 39.87
CA LEU A 459 -3.15 1.39 39.42
C LEU A 459 -2.13 1.22 40.55
N GLU A 460 -1.85 -0.01 40.96
CA GLU A 460 -0.82 -0.28 41.99
C GLU A 460 0.54 -0.60 41.35
N ARG A 461 0.50 -1.25 40.17
CA ARG A 461 1.65 -1.44 39.28
C ARG A 461 1.15 -1.40 37.84
N GLU A 462 1.92 -0.80 36.94
CA GLU A 462 1.72 -0.96 35.50
C GLU A 462 3.05 -1.12 34.76
N LYS A 463 3.03 -1.80 33.61
CA LYS A 463 4.17 -2.02 32.72
C LYS A 463 3.70 -2.04 31.28
N TYR A 464 4.18 -1.09 30.49
CA TYR A 464 4.21 -1.22 29.03
C TYR A 464 5.48 -1.95 28.60
N SER A 465 5.39 -2.71 27.50
CA SER A 465 6.52 -3.31 26.81
C SER A 465 6.20 -3.36 25.31
N TYR A 466 7.23 -3.22 24.47
CA TYR A 466 7.06 -3.19 23.02
C TYR A 466 8.04 -4.15 22.35
N ALA A 467 7.57 -4.80 21.28
CA ALA A 467 8.34 -5.71 20.46
C ALA A 467 8.17 -5.35 18.98
N VAL A 468 9.21 -5.61 18.19
CA VAL A 468 9.21 -5.44 16.75
C VAL A 468 9.77 -6.69 16.10
N GLN A 469 8.91 -7.44 15.40
CA GLN A 469 9.31 -8.54 14.55
C GLN A 469 9.85 -7.97 13.22
N THR A 470 11.11 -8.26 12.94
CA THR A 470 11.87 -7.76 11.77
C THR A 470 12.06 -8.80 10.66
N SER A 471 11.54 -10.02 10.85
CA SER A 471 11.66 -11.15 9.93
C SER A 471 10.42 -12.05 9.94
N ASP A 472 10.53 -13.22 9.31
CA ASP A 472 9.52 -14.29 9.26
C ASP A 472 9.38 -15.10 10.57
N LYS A 473 10.13 -14.76 11.64
CA LYS A 473 9.94 -15.40 12.95
C LYS A 473 8.87 -14.67 13.77
N PRO A 474 7.79 -15.36 14.22
CA PRO A 474 6.69 -14.72 14.92
C PRO A 474 7.09 -14.17 16.30
N ILE A 475 6.38 -13.13 16.73
CA ILE A 475 6.44 -12.63 18.12
C ILE A 475 5.87 -13.72 19.04
N ALA A 476 6.66 -14.16 20.02
CA ALA A 476 6.23 -15.06 21.07
C ALA A 476 6.14 -14.33 22.42
N ILE A 477 5.19 -14.75 23.26
CA ILE A 477 4.97 -14.19 24.60
C ILE A 477 4.86 -15.32 25.64
N ASN A 478 5.44 -15.08 26.80
CA ASN A 478 5.43 -16.00 27.94
C ASN A 478 4.38 -15.50 28.95
N ARG A 479 3.49 -16.39 29.41
CA ARG A 479 2.53 -16.13 30.50
C ARG A 479 3.12 -16.64 31.82
N LYS A 480 3.15 -15.80 32.85
CA LYS A 480 3.60 -16.13 34.21
C LYS A 480 2.44 -16.62 35.08
N ASN A 481 2.76 -17.30 36.18
CA ASN A 481 1.78 -17.89 37.10
C ASN A 481 0.79 -16.86 37.69
N ASN A 482 1.20 -15.59 37.83
CA ASN A 482 0.34 -14.48 38.26
C ASN A 482 -0.47 -13.85 37.11
N GLY A 483 -0.62 -14.53 35.98
CA GLY A 483 -1.31 -14.06 34.79
C GLY A 483 -0.54 -13.08 33.91
N SER A 484 0.56 -12.48 34.38
CA SER A 484 1.25 -11.43 33.63
C SER A 484 2.00 -11.96 32.39
N LEU A 485 2.10 -11.11 31.37
CA LEU A 485 2.67 -11.44 30.06
C LEU A 485 4.00 -10.73 29.83
N GLU A 486 4.97 -11.40 29.20
CA GLU A 486 6.24 -10.79 28.75
C GLU A 486 6.65 -11.31 27.36
N PHE A 487 7.34 -10.46 26.59
CA PHE A 487 7.88 -10.82 25.28
C PHE A 487 9.10 -11.74 25.38
N ASN A 488 9.19 -12.69 24.44
CA ASN A 488 10.41 -13.47 24.21
C ASN A 488 11.26 -12.77 23.13
N TYR A 489 12.15 -11.87 23.56
CA TYR A 489 13.00 -11.10 22.66
C TYR A 489 14.13 -11.94 22.04
N SER A 490 14.51 -11.61 20.81
CA SER A 490 15.59 -12.28 20.05
C SER A 490 16.16 -11.34 18.97
N ASP A 491 17.17 -11.77 18.20
CA ASP A 491 17.67 -11.02 17.04
C ASP A 491 16.63 -10.72 15.95
N ASN A 492 15.45 -11.36 16.03
CA ASN A 492 14.35 -11.25 15.08
C ASN A 492 13.09 -10.60 15.69
N VAL A 493 13.04 -10.48 17.02
CA VAL A 493 11.95 -9.88 17.79
C VAL A 493 12.60 -8.90 18.77
N LEU A 494 12.78 -7.67 18.31
CA LEU A 494 13.60 -6.65 18.97
C LEU A 494 12.78 -5.86 20.00
N GLU A 495 13.41 -5.48 21.11
CA GLU A 495 12.81 -4.57 22.09
C GLU A 495 12.74 -3.13 21.55
N ALA A 496 11.61 -2.48 21.79
CA ALA A 496 11.35 -1.10 21.42
C ALA A 496 10.84 -0.25 22.61
N GLU A 497 10.81 1.05 22.40
CA GLU A 497 10.19 2.06 23.25
C GLU A 497 9.28 2.97 22.41
N MET A 498 8.24 3.53 23.03
CA MET A 498 7.39 4.54 22.38
C MET A 498 8.07 5.91 22.52
N ILE A 499 8.39 6.56 21.41
CA ILE A 499 8.89 7.95 21.42
C ILE A 499 7.74 8.90 21.76
N SER A 500 6.59 8.70 21.09
CA SER A 500 5.46 9.60 21.19
C SER A 500 4.17 8.97 20.67
N LYS A 501 3.04 9.43 21.20
CA LYS A 501 1.69 9.12 20.73
C LYS A 501 0.91 10.41 20.51
N LYS A 502 0.23 10.53 19.37
CA LYS A 502 -0.86 11.48 19.20
C LYS A 502 -2.12 10.66 18.96
N TYR A 503 -2.79 10.30 20.05
CA TYR A 503 -3.96 9.41 20.08
C TYR A 503 -4.83 9.74 21.28
N ASP A 504 -6.13 9.76 21.06
CA ASP A 504 -7.14 9.85 22.12
C ASP A 504 -7.59 8.43 22.46
N ALA A 505 -7.26 7.98 23.67
CA ALA A 505 -7.58 6.65 24.15
C ALA A 505 -8.91 6.58 24.92
N GLU A 506 -9.57 7.71 25.14
CA GLU A 506 -10.90 7.76 25.78
C GLU A 506 -12.01 7.55 24.74
N LYS A 507 -11.78 7.89 23.47
CA LYS A 507 -12.66 7.50 22.36
C LYS A 507 -12.56 6.00 22.09
N SER A 508 -13.70 5.33 22.25
CA SER A 508 -13.82 3.88 22.13
C SER A 508 -14.02 3.42 20.68
N GLN A 509 -13.89 2.11 20.44
CA GLN A 509 -14.33 1.51 19.18
C GLN A 509 -15.83 1.74 18.92
N THR A 510 -16.64 1.83 19.99
CA THR A 510 -18.07 2.13 19.94
C THR A 510 -18.37 3.51 19.34
N ASP A 511 -17.49 4.49 19.53
CA ASP A 511 -17.68 5.84 19.00
C ASP A 511 -17.32 5.89 17.51
N ILE A 512 -16.24 5.22 17.11
CA ILE A 512 -15.91 5.00 15.69
C ILE A 512 -17.05 4.24 14.97
N PHE A 513 -17.68 3.27 15.66
CA PHE A 513 -18.81 2.50 15.14
C PHE A 513 -20.09 3.32 14.95
N LYS A 514 -20.37 4.29 15.85
CA LYS A 514 -21.47 5.27 15.71
C LYS A 514 -21.22 6.23 14.54
N GLY A 515 -19.98 6.68 14.35
CA GLY A 515 -19.58 7.58 13.27
C GLY A 515 -18.75 8.80 13.70
N ASP A 516 -18.25 8.82 14.94
CA ASP A 516 -17.48 9.94 15.49
C ASP A 516 -16.27 10.32 14.64
N ASN A 517 -15.98 11.63 14.60
CA ASN A 517 -14.82 12.20 13.94
C ASN A 517 -13.50 11.48 14.33
N LEU A 518 -12.84 10.93 13.33
CA LEU A 518 -11.63 10.10 13.45
C LEU A 518 -10.43 10.93 13.95
N LYS A 519 -10.28 11.05 15.27
CA LYS A 519 -9.10 11.63 15.93
C LYS A 519 -7.82 10.88 15.55
N ASN A 520 -6.69 11.58 15.69
CA ASN A 520 -5.32 11.15 15.39
C ASN A 520 -5.05 9.67 15.79
N ASP A 521 -4.45 8.87 14.89
CA ASP A 521 -4.10 7.45 15.14
C ASP A 521 -2.72 7.10 14.56
N VAL A 522 -1.70 7.85 14.99
CA VAL A 522 -0.30 7.65 14.59
C VAL A 522 0.60 7.73 15.83
N SER A 523 1.54 6.80 15.93
CA SER A 523 2.54 6.77 17.00
C SER A 523 3.87 6.24 16.46
N ILE A 524 4.97 6.66 17.10
CA ILE A 524 6.33 6.35 16.68
C ILE A 524 7.01 5.48 17.75
N LEU A 525 7.48 4.31 17.35
CA LEU A 525 8.37 3.45 18.13
C LEU A 525 9.84 3.72 17.77
N LYS A 526 10.74 3.42 18.70
CA LYS A 526 12.19 3.40 18.53
C LYS A 526 12.72 2.03 18.97
N LEU A 527 13.56 1.40 18.15
CA LEU A 527 14.32 0.23 18.59
C LEU A 527 15.39 0.61 19.60
N LYS A 528 15.50 -0.17 20.69
CA LYS A 528 16.59 -0.02 21.67
C LYS A 528 17.92 -0.58 21.15
N LYS A 529 17.87 -1.58 20.27
CA LYS A 529 19.05 -2.12 19.58
C LYS A 529 19.52 -1.14 18.50
N THR A 530 20.75 -0.66 18.61
CA THR A 530 21.37 0.17 17.57
C THR A 530 21.70 -0.66 16.34
N GLY A 531 21.47 -0.11 15.15
CA GLY A 531 21.76 -0.77 13.87
C GLY A 531 21.50 0.17 12.68
N SER A 532 21.75 -0.32 11.46
CA SER A 532 21.30 0.33 10.22
C SER A 532 20.13 -0.44 9.67
N TYR A 533 18.93 0.14 9.77
CA TYR A 533 17.68 -0.47 9.37
C TYR A 533 17.26 0.01 7.98
N PRO A 534 16.57 -0.82 7.18
CA PRO A 534 16.07 -0.42 5.86
C PRO A 534 14.91 0.57 6.01
N ALA A 535 15.20 1.87 5.94
CA ALA A 535 14.18 2.92 6.00
C ALA A 535 13.48 3.14 4.65
N VAL A 536 12.18 3.46 4.69
CA VAL A 536 11.42 3.92 3.51
C VAL A 536 11.55 5.43 3.33
N LEU A 537 11.69 5.89 2.08
CA LEU A 537 11.71 7.32 1.78
C LEU A 537 10.30 7.91 1.90
N LEU A 538 10.14 8.94 2.74
CA LEU A 538 8.87 9.65 2.87
C LEU A 538 8.60 10.51 1.63
N ALA A 539 7.34 10.61 1.21
CA ALA A 539 6.92 11.48 0.11
C ALA A 539 7.07 12.96 0.49
N GLY A 540 7.45 13.82 -0.47
CA GLY A 540 7.61 15.26 -0.25
C GLY A 540 6.27 15.93 0.03
N SER A 541 5.47 16.05 -1.03
CA SER A 541 4.01 16.24 -0.92
C SER A 541 3.35 14.91 -0.58
N SER A 542 2.28 14.96 0.19
CA SER A 542 1.41 13.81 0.50
C SER A 542 0.12 13.80 -0.32
N THR A 543 -0.22 14.87 -1.04
CA THR A 543 -1.48 15.00 -1.80
C THR A 543 -1.59 13.89 -2.84
N VAL A 544 -2.63 13.07 -2.70
CA VAL A 544 -2.94 11.97 -3.63
C VAL A 544 -4.13 12.39 -4.50
N PRO A 545 -3.96 12.52 -5.83
CA PRO A 545 -5.08 12.76 -6.74
C PRO A 545 -6.11 11.63 -6.69
N LYS A 546 -7.39 11.96 -6.96
CA LYS A 546 -8.45 10.96 -7.07
C LYS A 546 -8.09 9.91 -8.14
N ASP A 547 -8.49 8.67 -7.86
CA ASP A 547 -8.30 7.47 -8.68
C ASP A 547 -6.83 7.07 -8.93
N SER A 548 -5.89 7.68 -8.18
CA SER A 548 -4.49 7.22 -8.13
C SER A 548 -4.36 5.87 -7.44
N LEU A 549 -3.55 4.97 -8.01
CA LEU A 549 -3.19 3.71 -7.38
C LEU A 549 -2.25 3.92 -6.19
N VAL A 550 -2.62 3.32 -5.05
CA VAL A 550 -1.86 3.31 -3.80
C VAL A 550 -1.58 1.85 -3.42
N GLY A 551 -0.31 1.54 -3.19
CA GLY A 551 0.10 0.24 -2.63
C GLY A 551 0.02 0.27 -1.10
N ILE A 552 -0.41 -0.83 -0.50
CA ILE A 552 -0.49 -1.00 0.96
C ILE A 552 0.29 -2.25 1.35
N ILE A 553 1.11 -2.17 2.39
CA ILE A 553 2.03 -3.23 2.80
C ILE A 553 2.07 -3.33 4.32
N GLY A 554 1.76 -4.52 4.85
CA GLY A 554 1.63 -4.73 6.30
C GLY A 554 1.66 -6.19 6.71
N MET A 555 1.57 -6.45 8.00
CA MET A 555 1.80 -7.75 8.62
C MET A 555 0.49 -8.30 9.20
N PRO A 556 -0.29 -9.10 8.46
CA PRO A 556 -1.66 -9.44 8.82
C PRO A 556 -1.73 -10.39 10.04
N MET A 557 -2.87 -10.41 10.71
CA MET A 557 -3.17 -11.27 11.86
C MET A 557 -4.56 -11.87 11.72
N TYR A 558 -4.80 -13.05 12.31
CA TYR A 558 -6.05 -13.78 12.10
C TYR A 558 -7.27 -13.08 12.72
N SER A 559 -7.14 -12.44 13.89
CA SER A 559 -8.23 -11.66 14.50
C SER A 559 -7.73 -10.50 15.36
N SER A 560 -8.45 -9.37 15.31
CA SER A 560 -8.47 -8.24 16.26
C SER A 560 -7.14 -7.67 16.79
N GLY A 561 -6.01 -8.02 16.19
CA GLY A 561 -4.67 -7.61 16.64
C GLY A 561 -4.14 -8.37 17.86
N SER A 562 -4.83 -9.38 18.40
CA SER A 562 -4.34 -10.13 19.57
C SER A 562 -3.18 -11.05 19.20
N ILE A 563 -2.03 -10.90 19.88
CA ILE A 563 -0.85 -11.76 19.71
C ILE A 563 -1.18 -13.23 20.00
N LEU A 564 -2.03 -13.50 21.00
CA LEU A 564 -2.47 -14.86 21.38
C LEU A 564 -3.31 -15.55 20.29
N THR A 565 -3.96 -14.79 19.40
CA THR A 565 -4.82 -15.37 18.34
C THR A 565 -4.06 -15.85 17.11
N GLY A 566 -2.75 -15.60 17.03
CA GLY A 566 -1.88 -16.09 15.96
C GLY A 566 -1.76 -15.16 14.76
N GLN A 567 -0.66 -15.31 14.03
CA GLN A 567 -0.34 -14.52 12.84
C GLN A 567 -0.90 -15.21 11.59
N LEU A 568 -1.66 -14.51 10.74
CA LEU A 568 -2.18 -15.08 9.48
C LEU A 568 -1.03 -15.65 8.62
N ARG A 569 0.06 -14.89 8.56
CA ARG A 569 1.37 -15.34 8.12
C ARG A 569 2.44 -14.46 8.77
N SER A 570 3.65 -14.97 8.90
CA SER A 570 4.73 -14.19 9.52
C SER A 570 5.36 -13.15 8.58
N THR A 571 5.01 -13.15 7.30
CA THR A 571 5.56 -12.27 6.24
C THR A 571 4.57 -11.17 5.81
N ALA A 572 5.09 -10.10 5.19
CA ALA A 572 4.26 -8.97 4.76
C ALA A 572 3.23 -9.36 3.69
N MET A 573 1.98 -8.94 3.87
CA MET A 573 0.90 -8.95 2.87
C MET A 573 0.89 -7.64 2.11
N PHE A 574 0.56 -7.73 0.82
CA PHE A 574 0.42 -6.62 -0.11
C PHE A 574 -1.06 -6.47 -0.48
N LYS A 575 -1.51 -5.23 -0.65
CA LYS A 575 -2.76 -4.88 -1.34
C LYS A 575 -2.53 -3.65 -2.22
N GLN A 576 -3.41 -3.42 -3.18
CA GLN A 576 -3.48 -2.16 -3.93
C GLN A 576 -4.92 -1.66 -3.92
N GLY A 577 -5.10 -0.34 -4.00
CA GLY A 577 -6.40 0.32 -4.08
C GLY A 577 -6.29 1.69 -4.74
N GLU A 578 -7.41 2.23 -5.18
CA GLU A 578 -7.54 3.55 -5.81
C GLU A 578 -8.01 4.58 -4.79
N ALA A 579 -7.39 5.76 -4.79
CA ALA A 579 -7.75 6.90 -3.95
C ALA A 579 -9.14 7.47 -4.30
N LYS A 580 -10.18 7.22 -3.49
CA LYS A 580 -11.55 7.69 -3.81
C LYS A 580 -11.89 9.05 -3.24
N GLN A 581 -11.42 9.37 -2.04
CA GLN A 581 -11.61 10.69 -1.44
C GLN A 581 -10.44 11.08 -0.53
N THR A 582 -10.21 12.38 -0.43
CA THR A 582 -9.46 13.02 0.67
C THR A 582 -10.41 13.92 1.45
N PHE A 583 -10.40 13.87 2.78
CA PHE A 583 -11.17 14.78 3.64
C PHE A 583 -10.40 15.14 4.93
N ALA A 584 -10.93 16.07 5.72
CA ALA A 584 -10.35 16.45 7.01
C ALA A 584 -10.99 15.62 8.14
N GLY A 585 -10.18 14.94 8.94
CA GLY A 585 -10.59 14.26 10.17
C GLY A 585 -10.48 15.18 11.40
N GLY A 586 -10.31 14.57 12.58
CA GLY A 586 -10.01 15.31 13.80
C GLY A 586 -8.73 16.17 13.66
N ASP A 587 -8.66 17.27 14.42
CA ASP A 587 -7.55 18.24 14.39
C ASP A 587 -7.21 18.80 12.98
N ALA A 588 -8.18 18.77 12.04
CA ALA A 588 -7.99 19.07 10.62
C ALA A 588 -6.92 18.21 9.91
N GLN A 589 -6.59 17.03 10.46
CA GLN A 589 -5.70 16.07 9.80
C GLN A 589 -6.28 15.61 8.46
N ARG A 590 -5.41 15.41 7.46
CA ARG A 590 -5.84 14.96 6.14
C ARG A 590 -5.96 13.43 6.09
N LEU A 591 -7.15 12.92 5.85
CA LEU A 591 -7.44 11.50 5.70
C LEU A 591 -7.65 11.17 4.22
N LEU A 592 -7.09 10.05 3.77
CA LEU A 592 -7.25 9.48 2.44
C LEU A 592 -8.00 8.15 2.54
N VAL A 593 -9.00 7.92 1.70
CA VAL A 593 -9.71 6.63 1.63
C VAL A 593 -9.50 5.95 0.30
N LEU A 594 -9.21 4.64 0.36
CA LEU A 594 -8.97 3.76 -0.78
C LEU A 594 -10.12 2.75 -0.93
N ASN A 595 -10.50 2.35 -2.15
CA ASN A 595 -11.53 1.31 -2.41
C ASN A 595 -11.10 -0.14 -2.12
N SER A 596 -10.21 -0.34 -1.15
CA SER A 596 -9.58 -1.63 -0.85
C SER A 596 -9.43 -1.78 0.67
N PRO A 597 -10.13 -2.73 1.32
CA PRO A 597 -10.09 -2.93 2.77
C PRO A 597 -8.84 -3.72 3.18
N LEU A 598 -8.31 -3.42 4.37
CA LEU A 598 -7.17 -4.12 4.93
C LEU A 598 -7.61 -5.44 5.56
N HIS A 599 -6.69 -6.41 5.68
CA HIS A 599 -6.94 -7.56 6.54
C HIS A 599 -6.93 -7.14 8.03
N SER A 600 -7.47 -7.96 8.93
CA SER A 600 -7.27 -7.73 10.37
C SER A 600 -5.77 -7.76 10.72
N GLY A 601 -5.36 -6.93 11.69
CA GLY A 601 -3.94 -6.71 12.04
C GLY A 601 -3.14 -5.81 11.08
N MET A 602 -3.73 -5.36 9.96
CA MET A 602 -3.04 -4.43 9.03
C MET A 602 -3.17 -2.94 9.41
N ALA A 603 -3.77 -2.60 10.56
CA ALA A 603 -3.60 -1.27 11.13
C ALA A 603 -2.10 -0.97 11.35
N GLY A 604 -1.66 0.23 11.02
CA GLY A 604 -0.25 0.64 10.98
C GLY A 604 0.51 0.32 9.69
N SER A 605 -0.16 -0.18 8.64
CA SER A 605 0.51 -0.55 7.37
C SER A 605 1.12 0.65 6.66
N LEU A 606 2.19 0.40 5.90
CA LEU A 606 2.80 1.36 4.99
C LEU A 606 1.90 1.57 3.76
N ALA A 607 1.51 2.81 3.49
CA ALA A 607 0.91 3.21 2.21
C ALA A 607 1.95 3.90 1.31
N ILE A 608 2.09 3.44 0.06
CA ILE A 608 3.04 3.97 -0.94
C ILE A 608 2.36 4.48 -2.22
N ASN A 609 2.99 5.48 -2.83
CA ASN A 609 2.66 5.95 -4.18
C ASN A 609 3.36 5.13 -5.28
N SER A 610 3.15 5.54 -6.54
CA SER A 610 3.80 4.98 -7.74
C SER A 610 5.32 5.20 -7.85
N GLU A 611 5.96 5.88 -6.89
CA GLU A 611 7.43 5.97 -6.75
C GLU A 611 7.98 5.03 -5.65
N GLY A 612 7.12 4.30 -4.93
CA GLY A 612 7.53 3.55 -3.74
C GLY A 612 7.84 4.43 -2.53
N ARG A 613 7.35 5.68 -2.48
CA ARG A 613 7.51 6.57 -1.32
C ARG A 613 6.33 6.45 -0.36
N ALA A 614 6.62 6.50 0.94
CA ALA A 614 5.59 6.49 1.98
C ALA A 614 4.75 7.77 1.91
N ILE A 615 3.45 7.61 1.63
CA ILE A 615 2.44 8.70 1.59
C ILE A 615 1.54 8.69 2.83
N GLY A 616 1.53 7.59 3.60
CA GLY A 616 0.73 7.52 4.82
C GLY A 616 0.87 6.24 5.64
N VAL A 617 0.13 6.21 6.75
CA VAL A 617 -0.02 5.06 7.66
C VAL A 617 -1.47 4.58 7.59
N ALA A 618 -1.71 3.31 7.29
CA ALA A 618 -3.07 2.76 7.29
C ALA A 618 -3.60 2.64 8.74
N SER A 619 -4.87 2.95 8.96
CA SER A 619 -5.47 3.06 10.31
C SER A 619 -6.71 2.16 10.43
N TYR A 620 -7.84 2.55 9.82
CA TYR A 620 -9.13 1.85 9.96
C TYR A 620 -9.62 1.20 8.66
N ASN A 621 -10.50 0.19 8.78
CA ASN A 621 -11.14 -0.50 7.66
C ASN A 621 -12.47 0.13 7.19
N THR A 622 -12.94 1.16 7.91
CA THR A 622 -14.21 1.83 7.67
C THR A 622 -14.04 3.32 7.91
N ALA A 623 -14.45 4.14 6.95
CA ALA A 623 -14.79 5.54 7.19
C ALA A 623 -16.19 5.80 6.66
N GLN A 624 -17.04 6.43 7.48
CA GLN A 624 -18.23 7.11 6.97
C GLN A 624 -17.74 8.38 6.25
N CYS A 625 -17.45 8.27 4.94
CA CYS A 625 -17.05 9.43 4.15
C CYS A 625 -18.22 10.42 4.03
N PRO A 626 -17.99 11.75 4.06
CA PRO A 626 -19.06 12.76 4.06
C PRO A 626 -20.03 12.74 2.88
N ASN A 627 -19.64 12.12 1.75
CA ASN A 627 -20.48 11.91 0.56
C ASN A 627 -21.23 10.56 0.54
N GLY A 628 -20.84 9.60 1.39
CA GLY A 628 -21.33 8.22 1.35
C GLY A 628 -20.69 7.29 0.30
N ASP A 629 -19.74 7.76 -0.52
CA ASP A 629 -19.16 6.97 -1.63
C ASP A 629 -18.18 5.88 -1.16
N CYS A 630 -17.69 5.96 0.09
CA CYS A 630 -16.64 5.08 0.63
C CYS A 630 -17.16 3.78 1.25
N ILE A 631 -17.85 2.97 0.44
CA ILE A 631 -18.17 1.58 0.79
C ILE A 631 -16.88 0.74 0.67
N SER A 632 -16.65 -0.24 1.56
CA SER A 632 -15.52 -1.18 1.47
C SER A 632 -14.11 -0.52 1.48
N GLY A 633 -13.87 0.54 2.27
CA GLY A 633 -12.69 1.40 2.11
C GLY A 633 -11.74 1.54 3.32
N SER A 634 -10.43 1.37 3.08
CA SER A 634 -9.40 1.61 4.10
C SER A 634 -9.02 3.09 4.25
N VAL A 635 -8.78 3.51 5.49
CA VAL A 635 -8.39 4.86 5.88
C VAL A 635 -6.87 4.96 6.04
N ILE A 636 -6.26 5.91 5.35
CA ILE A 636 -4.83 6.21 5.39
C ILE A 636 -4.63 7.60 6.04
N ARG A 637 -3.86 7.64 7.12
CA ARG A 637 -3.31 8.84 7.79
C ARG A 637 -2.21 9.47 6.95
N ASP A 638 -2.12 10.79 6.89
CA ASP A 638 -1.15 11.49 6.06
C ASP A 638 0.28 11.37 6.62
N ILE A 639 1.29 11.13 5.77
CA ILE A 639 2.69 11.05 6.24
C ILE A 639 3.23 12.35 6.86
N SER A 640 2.56 13.49 6.66
CA SER A 640 2.82 14.73 7.41
C SER A 640 2.54 14.59 8.90
N GLU A 641 1.61 13.72 9.33
CA GLU A 641 1.39 13.41 10.75
C GLU A 641 2.64 12.79 11.37
N VAL A 642 3.25 11.82 10.68
CA VAL A 642 4.53 11.21 11.08
C VAL A 642 5.64 12.25 11.16
N LYS A 643 5.74 13.13 10.15
CA LYS A 643 6.75 14.22 10.14
C LYS A 643 6.56 15.20 11.30
N LEU A 644 5.32 15.56 11.62
CA LEU A 644 4.97 16.44 12.74
C LEU A 644 5.34 15.78 14.07
N ILE A 645 4.88 14.55 14.33
CA ILE A 645 5.20 13.84 15.58
C ILE A 645 6.71 13.71 15.78
N VAL A 646 7.49 13.38 14.73
CA VAL A 646 8.95 13.31 14.82
C VAL A 646 9.58 14.68 15.15
N LYS A 647 9.11 15.75 14.48
CA LYS A 647 9.59 17.12 14.70
C LYS A 647 9.28 17.61 16.13
N ASP A 648 8.04 17.44 16.58
CA ASP A 648 7.55 17.95 17.86
C ASP A 648 8.23 17.26 19.06
N ASN A 649 8.80 16.06 18.84
CA ASN A 649 9.61 15.31 19.82
C ASN A 649 11.13 15.54 19.64
N ASN A 650 11.54 16.56 18.90
CA ASN A 650 12.94 16.95 18.62
C ASN A 650 13.79 15.78 18.06
N LYS A 651 13.22 14.95 17.19
CA LYS A 651 13.92 13.86 16.50
C LYS A 651 14.19 14.22 15.04
N VAL A 652 15.15 13.51 14.42
CA VAL A 652 15.56 13.73 13.02
C VAL A 652 15.45 12.41 12.26
N ILE A 653 14.86 12.45 11.06
CA ILE A 653 14.72 11.27 10.19
C ILE A 653 16.01 11.08 9.38
N ASN A 654 16.73 9.99 9.63
CA ASN A 654 17.86 9.59 8.80
C ASN A 654 17.38 8.72 7.62
N ASN A 655 17.31 9.32 6.44
CA ASN A 655 16.93 8.64 5.20
C ASN A 655 18.08 7.83 4.57
N SER A 656 19.32 7.94 5.06
CA SER A 656 20.46 7.18 4.51
C SER A 656 20.53 5.81 5.18
N SER A 657 20.29 4.75 4.38
CA SER A 657 20.40 3.36 4.83
C SER A 657 21.17 2.55 3.80
N VAL A 658 22.36 2.09 4.18
CA VAL A 658 23.21 1.22 3.34
C VAL A 658 22.45 -0.06 2.97
N VAL A 659 21.58 -0.55 3.86
CA VAL A 659 20.71 -1.72 3.63
C VAL A 659 19.66 -1.42 2.55
N SER A 660 18.95 -0.29 2.63
CA SER A 660 17.99 0.11 1.60
C SER A 660 18.68 0.34 0.25
N ASP A 661 19.84 1.01 0.24
CA ASP A 661 20.60 1.28 -0.99
C ASP A 661 21.10 -0.01 -1.64
N LEU A 662 21.67 -0.93 -0.87
CA LEU A 662 22.17 -2.21 -1.37
C LEU A 662 21.05 -3.12 -1.88
N TRP A 663 19.92 -3.16 -1.17
CA TRP A 663 18.72 -3.88 -1.59
C TRP A 663 18.11 -3.33 -2.88
N ASN A 664 17.92 -2.00 -2.96
CA ASN A 664 17.39 -1.35 -4.16
C ASN A 664 18.34 -1.48 -5.36
N ASN A 665 19.65 -1.53 -5.15
CA ASN A 665 20.61 -1.85 -6.20
C ASN A 665 20.49 -3.32 -6.66
N ALA A 666 20.40 -4.28 -5.74
CA ALA A 666 20.20 -5.69 -6.10
C ALA A 666 18.90 -5.91 -6.90
N LEU A 667 17.82 -5.25 -6.49
CA LEU A 667 16.52 -5.24 -7.19
C LEU A 667 16.60 -4.58 -8.58
N ASN A 668 17.38 -3.50 -8.73
CA ASN A 668 17.65 -2.87 -10.03
C ASN A 668 18.34 -3.82 -11.00
N GLU A 669 19.36 -4.55 -10.55
CA GLU A 669 20.11 -5.49 -11.39
C GLU A 669 19.29 -6.75 -11.69
N LEU A 670 18.49 -7.24 -10.75
CA LEU A 670 17.55 -8.36 -10.94
C LEU A 670 16.55 -8.07 -12.07
N ILE A 671 15.92 -6.90 -12.03
CA ILE A 671 14.92 -6.49 -13.04
C ILE A 671 15.55 -6.34 -14.43
N ARG A 672 16.81 -5.90 -14.52
CA ARG A 672 17.57 -5.83 -15.78
C ARG A 672 18.05 -7.19 -16.29
N GLY A 673 17.90 -8.27 -15.52
CA GLY A 673 18.47 -9.58 -15.87
C GLY A 673 19.97 -9.68 -15.62
N ASN A 674 20.59 -8.73 -14.92
CA ASN A 674 22.01 -8.77 -14.53
C ASN A 674 22.19 -9.68 -13.30
N TYR A 675 21.75 -10.94 -13.46
CA TYR A 675 21.52 -11.88 -12.38
C TYR A 675 22.77 -12.21 -11.57
N LYS A 676 23.96 -12.21 -12.18
CA LYS A 676 25.21 -12.39 -11.44
C LYS A 676 25.39 -11.28 -10.40
N LYS A 677 25.27 -10.01 -10.81
CA LYS A 677 25.45 -8.85 -9.92
C LYS A 677 24.32 -8.77 -8.89
N ALA A 678 23.09 -9.09 -9.28
CA ALA A 678 21.96 -9.19 -8.36
C ALA A 678 22.23 -10.24 -7.26
N THR A 679 22.71 -11.43 -7.62
CA THR A 679 23.10 -12.50 -6.67
C THR A 679 24.17 -12.01 -5.69
N ASP A 680 25.25 -11.43 -6.19
CA ASP A 680 26.37 -10.92 -5.37
C ASP A 680 25.89 -9.82 -4.38
N GLN A 681 24.95 -8.97 -4.81
CA GLN A 681 24.39 -7.90 -3.96
C GLN A 681 23.35 -8.41 -2.95
N PHE A 682 22.43 -9.32 -3.32
CA PHE A 682 21.47 -9.90 -2.36
C PHE A 682 22.18 -10.72 -1.27
N ILE A 683 23.23 -11.50 -1.61
CA ILE A 683 24.10 -12.16 -0.62
C ILE A 683 24.73 -11.13 0.34
N SER A 684 25.07 -9.95 -0.16
CA SER A 684 25.62 -8.87 0.66
C SER A 684 24.56 -8.21 1.56
N VAL A 685 23.29 -8.09 1.12
CA VAL A 685 22.16 -7.69 1.99
C VAL A 685 21.99 -8.69 3.14
N SER A 686 21.97 -10.00 2.85
CA SER A 686 21.85 -11.07 3.85
C SER A 686 22.95 -11.04 4.92
N ARG A 687 24.10 -10.42 4.64
CA ARG A 687 25.20 -10.22 5.60
C ARG A 687 25.04 -8.95 6.43
N GLN A 688 24.56 -7.85 5.83
CA GLN A 688 24.41 -6.56 6.51
C GLN A 688 23.13 -6.46 7.34
N TYR A 689 22.06 -7.12 6.91
CA TYR A 689 20.78 -7.18 7.62
C TYR A 689 20.22 -8.62 7.56
N PRO A 690 20.75 -9.55 8.39
CA PRO A 690 20.36 -10.97 8.38
C PRO A 690 18.88 -11.24 8.67
N GLN A 691 18.14 -10.26 9.20
CA GLN A 691 16.70 -10.31 9.42
C GLN A 691 15.89 -10.23 8.10
N ASN A 692 16.51 -9.84 6.98
CA ASN A 692 15.83 -9.81 5.67
C ASN A 692 15.56 -11.22 5.14
N TYR A 693 14.39 -11.75 5.50
CA TYR A 693 13.90 -13.07 5.09
C TYR A 693 13.81 -13.26 3.55
N LEU A 694 13.76 -12.17 2.77
CA LEU A 694 13.71 -12.22 1.30
C LEU A 694 15.10 -12.24 0.64
N ALA A 695 16.15 -11.74 1.30
CA ALA A 695 17.45 -11.58 0.66
C ALA A 695 18.09 -12.91 0.22
N LYS A 696 17.81 -14.02 0.92
CA LYS A 696 18.21 -15.35 0.45
C LYS A 696 17.39 -15.83 -0.75
N SER A 697 16.07 -15.76 -0.73
CA SER A 697 15.23 -16.26 -1.83
C SER A 697 15.44 -15.46 -3.13
N PHE A 698 15.62 -14.14 -3.03
CA PHE A 698 15.99 -13.29 -4.17
C PHE A 698 17.40 -13.61 -4.70
N ALA A 699 18.37 -13.94 -3.85
CA ALA A 699 19.71 -14.39 -4.28
C ALA A 699 19.66 -15.75 -5.00
N ASP A 700 18.97 -16.73 -4.41
CA ASP A 700 18.83 -18.07 -4.98
C ASP A 700 18.06 -18.04 -6.32
N PHE A 701 17.00 -17.22 -6.40
CA PHE A 701 16.28 -16.97 -7.66
C PHE A 701 17.20 -16.30 -8.69
N SER A 702 17.90 -15.22 -8.34
CA SER A 702 18.84 -14.58 -9.26
C SER A 702 19.83 -15.60 -9.82
N LYS A 703 20.45 -16.40 -8.94
CA LYS A 703 21.41 -17.44 -9.31
C LYS A 703 20.82 -18.50 -10.26
N SER A 704 19.54 -18.85 -10.12
CA SER A 704 18.86 -19.85 -10.96
C SER A 704 18.45 -19.36 -12.36
N GLN A 705 18.55 -18.04 -12.63
CA GLN A 705 18.29 -17.46 -13.95
C GLN A 705 19.57 -17.15 -14.75
N ILE A 706 20.77 -17.29 -14.14
CA ILE A 706 22.06 -17.12 -14.82
C ILE A 706 22.18 -18.11 -16.00
N GLY A 707 22.60 -17.62 -17.16
CA GLY A 707 22.75 -18.41 -18.39
C GLY A 707 21.47 -18.71 -19.17
N LYS A 708 20.30 -18.21 -18.74
CA LYS A 708 19.06 -18.25 -19.54
C LYS A 708 18.98 -17.06 -20.51
N ASP A 709 18.02 -17.09 -21.43
CA ASP A 709 17.80 -16.04 -22.44
C ASP A 709 17.54 -14.63 -21.87
N THR A 710 17.12 -14.54 -20.60
CA THR A 710 16.93 -13.27 -19.89
C THR A 710 18.18 -12.77 -19.16
N ASP A 711 19.30 -13.52 -19.15
CA ASP A 711 20.54 -13.13 -18.47
C ASP A 711 21.33 -12.09 -19.28
N THR A 712 21.36 -10.86 -18.78
CA THR A 712 22.11 -9.74 -19.36
C THR A 712 23.45 -9.50 -18.65
N SER A 713 23.89 -10.38 -17.75
CA SER A 713 25.12 -10.20 -16.94
C SER A 713 26.35 -9.97 -17.82
N VAL A 714 26.50 -10.74 -18.91
CA VAL A 714 27.62 -10.58 -19.87
C VAL A 714 27.54 -9.24 -20.61
N MET A 715 26.34 -8.80 -21.02
CA MET A 715 26.14 -7.52 -21.68
C MET A 715 26.42 -6.34 -20.73
N ASN A 716 26.06 -6.46 -19.46
CA ASN A 716 26.37 -5.45 -18.43
C ASN A 716 27.87 -5.35 -18.11
N ILE A 717 28.61 -6.47 -18.15
CA ILE A 717 30.08 -6.46 -18.11
C ILE A 717 30.63 -5.74 -19.35
N GLY A 718 30.10 -6.05 -20.54
CA GLY A 718 30.42 -5.38 -21.79
C GLY A 718 30.24 -3.85 -21.72
N VAL A 719 29.06 -3.38 -21.27
CA VAL A 719 28.78 -1.94 -21.04
C VAL A 719 29.76 -1.31 -20.06
N SER A 720 30.11 -2.02 -18.98
CA SER A 720 30.99 -1.49 -17.94
C SER A 720 32.42 -1.28 -18.46
N ILE A 721 32.94 -2.25 -19.22
CA ILE A 721 34.27 -2.18 -19.83
C ILE A 721 34.29 -1.15 -20.97
N SER A 722 33.32 -1.20 -21.89
CA SER A 722 33.27 -0.30 -23.04
C SER A 722 33.09 1.17 -22.63
N ARG A 723 32.33 1.44 -21.57
CA ARG A 723 32.19 2.79 -20.98
C ARG A 723 33.54 3.28 -20.43
N LEU A 724 34.27 2.46 -19.68
CA LEU A 724 35.58 2.83 -19.13
C LEU A 724 36.59 3.09 -20.26
N VAL A 725 36.69 2.21 -21.25
CA VAL A 725 37.56 2.37 -22.43
C VAL A 725 37.21 3.64 -23.21
N THR A 726 35.93 3.95 -23.38
CA THR A 726 35.47 5.17 -24.06
C THR A 726 35.86 6.43 -23.30
N ILE A 727 35.71 6.45 -21.96
CA ILE A 727 36.13 7.59 -21.13
C ILE A 727 37.65 7.79 -21.20
N VAL A 728 38.44 6.74 -21.09
CA VAL A 728 39.92 6.82 -21.18
C VAL A 728 40.35 7.30 -22.58
N SER A 729 39.74 6.76 -23.64
CA SER A 729 40.03 7.18 -25.02
C SER A 729 39.64 8.64 -25.28
N ALA A 730 38.53 9.12 -24.70
CA ALA A 730 38.09 10.50 -24.83
C ALA A 730 39.06 11.47 -24.11
N ILE A 731 39.51 11.12 -22.90
CA ILE A 731 40.52 11.90 -22.16
C ILE A 731 41.84 11.93 -22.93
N PHE A 732 42.30 10.78 -23.46
CA PHE A 732 43.54 10.71 -24.23
C PHE A 732 43.46 11.52 -25.54
N LEU A 733 42.34 11.44 -26.27
CA LEU A 733 42.10 12.25 -27.47
C LEU A 733 42.07 13.75 -27.16
N LEU A 734 41.44 14.15 -26.05
CA LEU A 734 41.42 15.54 -25.57
C LEU A 734 42.83 16.03 -25.18
N LEU A 735 43.64 15.21 -24.53
CA LEU A 735 45.05 15.51 -24.26
C LEU A 735 45.87 15.67 -25.55
N LEU A 736 45.68 14.80 -26.55
CA LEU A 736 46.33 14.94 -27.86
C LEU A 736 45.91 16.23 -28.59
N ILE A 737 44.65 16.64 -28.47
CA ILE A 737 44.16 17.92 -29.01
C ILE A 737 44.82 19.11 -28.29
N ILE A 738 44.90 19.08 -26.96
CA ILE A 738 45.58 20.12 -26.16
C ILE A 738 47.06 20.21 -26.54
N ILE A 739 47.76 19.08 -26.64
CA ILE A 739 49.17 19.02 -27.07
C ILE A 739 49.33 19.56 -28.49
N ARG A 740 48.41 19.25 -29.42
CA ARG A 740 48.43 19.80 -30.79
C ARG A 740 48.22 21.31 -30.79
N LEU A 741 47.30 21.83 -29.98
CA LEU A 741 47.03 23.27 -29.84
C LEU A 741 48.23 23.98 -29.21
N PHE A 742 48.84 23.41 -28.17
CA PHE A 742 50.05 23.93 -27.54
C PHE A 742 51.20 24.02 -28.55
N ILE A 743 51.49 22.95 -29.29
CA ILE A 743 52.48 22.94 -30.38
C ILE A 743 52.15 24.01 -31.44
N ARG A 744 50.88 24.18 -31.82
CA ARG A 744 50.47 25.16 -32.85
C ARG A 744 50.54 26.61 -32.37
N LEU A 745 50.40 26.87 -31.07
CA LEU A 745 50.44 28.20 -30.47
C LEU A 745 51.86 28.64 -30.11
N PHE A 746 52.64 27.75 -29.48
CA PHE A 746 53.97 28.06 -28.96
C PHE A 746 55.13 27.75 -29.93
N ILE A 747 54.94 26.87 -30.92
CA ILE A 747 55.98 26.53 -31.92
C ILE A 747 55.60 27.15 -33.28
N ARG A 748 55.78 28.48 -33.40
CA ARG A 748 55.80 29.16 -34.70
C ARG A 748 57.17 28.95 -35.37
N PRO A 749 57.26 28.64 -36.67
CA PRO A 749 58.53 28.73 -37.39
C PRO A 749 58.96 30.21 -37.46
N GLN A 750 60.23 30.50 -37.20
CA GLN A 750 60.75 31.84 -37.46
C GLN A 750 60.88 32.07 -38.96
N ALA A 751 60.36 33.20 -39.44
CA ALA A 751 60.61 33.67 -40.79
C ALA A 751 62.01 34.29 -40.84
N VAL A 752 62.93 33.67 -41.59
CA VAL A 752 64.30 34.18 -41.75
C VAL A 752 64.32 35.15 -42.93
N SER A 753 64.75 36.38 -42.69
CA SER A 753 64.93 37.42 -43.70
C SER A 753 66.32 37.32 -44.35
N GLN A 754 66.41 37.50 -45.67
CA GLN A 754 67.67 37.77 -46.37
C GLN A 754 67.50 38.81 -47.49
N TYR A 755 68.36 39.82 -47.47
CA TYR A 755 68.69 40.73 -48.58
C TYR A 755 70.03 40.27 -49.18
N GLY A 756 70.27 40.36 -50.50
CA GLY A 756 71.52 39.77 -51.04
C GLY A 756 71.91 39.88 -52.52
N TYR A 757 71.52 40.92 -53.27
CA TYR A 757 72.17 41.35 -54.54
C TYR A 757 72.15 40.49 -55.83
N MET A 758 72.52 41.17 -56.93
CA MET A 758 72.52 40.82 -58.36
C MET A 758 73.65 39.81 -58.73
N ASN A 759 73.81 39.26 -59.95
CA ASN A 759 73.54 39.78 -61.31
C ASN A 759 73.60 38.64 -62.38
N GLY A 760 73.09 38.81 -63.62
CA GLY A 760 73.39 37.84 -64.72
C GLY A 760 72.37 37.65 -65.86
N SER A 761 72.54 38.45 -66.92
CA SER A 761 71.96 38.40 -68.29
C SER A 761 71.59 37.07 -69.00
N GLY A 762 70.51 37.11 -69.81
CA GLY A 762 70.17 36.18 -70.92
C GLY A 762 68.94 35.28 -70.64
N GLY A 763 67.88 35.17 -71.45
CA GLY A 763 67.56 35.68 -72.80
C GLY A 763 67.50 34.53 -73.83
N ALA A 764 66.41 34.25 -74.57
CA ALA A 764 65.00 34.71 -74.55
C ALA A 764 64.12 33.47 -74.93
N VAL A 765 62.84 33.43 -75.38
CA VAL A 765 61.79 34.29 -75.98
C VAL A 765 60.44 33.65 -75.56
N GLY A 766 59.24 34.24 -75.50
CA GLY A 766 58.72 35.60 -75.78
C GLY A 766 57.34 35.54 -76.50
N ASN A 767 56.55 36.62 -76.45
CA ASN A 767 55.19 36.82 -77.03
C ASN A 767 54.04 35.97 -76.41
N ALA A 768 52.81 36.48 -76.22
CA ALA A 768 52.25 37.82 -76.50
C ALA A 768 50.97 38.17 -75.66
N PHE A 769 50.85 39.43 -75.21
CA PHE A 769 49.61 40.24 -74.96
C PHE A 769 48.59 39.73 -73.89
N GLN A 770 47.81 40.52 -73.12
CA GLN A 770 47.70 41.97 -72.79
C GLN A 770 47.13 42.07 -71.34
N GLN A 771 47.58 42.94 -70.42
CA GLN A 771 47.09 44.32 -70.12
C GLN A 771 45.58 44.38 -69.74
N SER A 772 45.10 45.08 -68.69
CA SER A 772 45.60 46.28 -67.97
C SER A 772 45.19 46.38 -66.46
N GLN A 773 46.09 46.97 -65.65
CA GLN A 773 45.95 48.13 -64.70
C GLN A 773 44.78 48.22 -63.66
N GLN A 774 45.01 48.32 -62.33
CA GLN A 774 45.36 49.51 -61.47
C GLN A 774 44.14 50.47 -61.20
N THR A 775 43.97 51.24 -60.10
CA THR A 775 44.95 51.92 -59.19
C THR A 775 44.36 52.34 -57.81
N ILE A 776 45.06 52.04 -56.70
CA ILE A 776 45.38 52.83 -55.44
C ILE A 776 44.35 53.77 -54.71
N TYR A 777 44.20 53.57 -53.38
CA TYR A 777 44.06 54.45 -52.16
C TYR A 777 43.92 56.00 -52.27
N PRO A 778 43.35 56.77 -51.27
CA PRO A 778 43.69 56.69 -49.82
C PRO A 778 42.71 57.18 -48.68
N ALA A 779 43.12 56.86 -47.44
CA ALA A 779 43.12 57.62 -46.15
C ALA A 779 41.90 58.35 -45.47
N GLN A 780 41.81 58.10 -44.15
CA GLN A 780 41.51 59.01 -42.99
C GLN A 780 40.13 59.66 -42.68
N ALA A 781 39.54 59.16 -41.58
CA ALA A 781 39.19 59.89 -40.32
C ALA A 781 37.97 60.83 -40.16
N SER A 782 37.47 60.87 -38.91
CA SER A 782 36.60 61.86 -38.22
C SER A 782 35.07 61.90 -38.48
N ASN A 783 34.32 61.59 -37.40
CA ASN A 783 33.07 62.17 -36.85
C ASN A 783 32.46 63.47 -37.47
N PRO A 784 31.15 63.77 -37.23
CA PRO A 784 29.98 62.88 -37.00
C PRO A 784 28.62 63.41 -37.57
N SER A 785 27.54 62.64 -37.34
CA SER A 785 26.13 63.09 -37.14
C SER A 785 25.29 63.78 -38.25
N GLY A 786 24.30 63.05 -38.81
CA GLY A 786 22.89 63.51 -38.82
C GLY A 786 22.02 63.44 -40.10
N VAL A 787 20.68 63.44 -39.87
CA VAL A 787 19.57 64.00 -40.70
C VAL A 787 18.85 63.13 -41.78
N TYR A 788 17.68 62.56 -41.40
CA TYR A 788 16.43 62.30 -42.17
C TYR A 788 16.43 61.29 -43.41
N PRO A 789 15.32 61.01 -44.17
CA PRO A 789 14.66 59.68 -44.07
C PRO A 789 14.07 58.99 -45.36
N ASN A 790 13.68 57.71 -45.21
CA ASN A 790 12.60 56.86 -45.81
C ASN A 790 11.93 57.10 -47.21
N GLN A 791 11.45 55.98 -47.82
CA GLN A 791 10.52 55.79 -48.98
C GLN A 791 11.07 55.94 -50.42
N SER A 792 10.60 55.26 -51.50
CA SER A 792 9.77 54.04 -51.73
C SER A 792 9.75 53.67 -53.26
N TYR A 793 9.06 52.57 -53.67
CA TYR A 793 8.74 52.10 -55.06
C TYR A 793 9.86 51.36 -55.86
N ASN A 794 9.65 50.39 -56.79
CA ASN A 794 8.51 49.50 -57.18
C ASN A 794 8.98 48.40 -58.20
N GLN A 795 8.09 47.46 -58.61
CA GLN A 795 8.11 46.58 -59.82
C GLN A 795 8.99 45.29 -59.78
N GLN A 796 8.67 44.17 -60.46
CA GLN A 796 7.43 43.65 -61.10
C GLN A 796 7.41 42.08 -61.16
N PRO A 797 6.24 41.42 -61.40
CA PRO A 797 6.02 39.95 -61.34
C PRO A 797 6.17 39.27 -62.74
N PRO A 798 5.94 37.95 -63.02
CA PRO A 798 4.64 37.25 -62.89
C PRO A 798 4.67 35.70 -62.62
N VAL A 799 3.58 35.03 -63.01
CA VAL A 799 3.15 33.60 -62.89
C VAL A 799 3.74 32.66 -63.98
N THR A 800 3.57 31.33 -64.10
CA THR A 800 2.83 30.17 -63.49
C THR A 800 3.54 28.87 -64.00
N PRO A 801 3.04 27.59 -63.96
CA PRO A 801 1.92 26.88 -63.26
C PRO A 801 2.49 25.73 -62.35
N SER A 802 1.84 24.65 -61.87
CA SER A 802 0.48 24.20 -61.40
C SER A 802 0.71 22.82 -60.67
N GLN A 803 -0.20 21.99 -60.13
CA GLN A 803 -1.67 21.87 -60.04
C GLN A 803 -2.13 21.69 -58.56
N TYR A 804 -3.22 20.94 -58.28
CA TYR A 804 -3.98 20.91 -57.01
C TYR A 804 -4.88 19.63 -56.88
N PRO A 805 -5.53 19.29 -55.72
CA PRO A 805 -6.43 20.13 -54.89
C PRO A 805 -6.28 20.00 -53.33
N SER A 806 -7.37 20.26 -52.59
CA SER A 806 -7.47 20.50 -51.12
C SER A 806 -8.62 19.68 -50.49
N GLY A 807 -8.94 19.67 -49.18
CA GLY A 807 -8.51 20.49 -48.03
C GLY A 807 -8.59 19.69 -46.70
N TYR A 808 -9.15 20.16 -45.57
CA TYR A 808 -9.86 21.42 -45.26
C TYR A 808 -9.71 21.79 -43.75
N ASN A 809 -9.68 23.09 -43.40
CA ASN A 809 -9.50 23.70 -42.05
C ASN A 809 -9.77 25.25 -42.15
N PRO A 810 -9.67 26.17 -41.14
CA PRO A 810 -9.74 26.11 -39.67
C PRO A 810 -11.04 26.76 -39.06
N ASN A 811 -11.19 27.90 -38.34
CA ASN A 811 -10.48 29.20 -38.11
C ASN A 811 -10.80 29.79 -36.66
N PRO A 812 -10.18 30.90 -36.16
CA PRO A 812 -10.09 31.23 -34.70
C PRO A 812 -10.38 32.72 -34.26
N TYR A 813 -9.62 33.23 -33.26
CA TYR A 813 -9.53 34.61 -32.64
C TYR A 813 -10.46 34.93 -31.43
N SER A 814 -10.15 35.84 -30.47
CA SER A 814 -8.87 36.33 -29.84
C SER A 814 -9.14 37.27 -28.63
N ASN A 815 -8.11 37.68 -27.87
CA ASN A 815 -8.17 38.48 -26.62
C ASN A 815 -7.74 39.97 -26.78
N PRO A 816 -8.20 40.90 -25.92
CA PRO A 816 -7.36 42.01 -25.44
C PRO A 816 -7.53 42.37 -23.93
N GLN A 817 -6.56 43.11 -23.36
CA GLN A 817 -6.54 43.60 -21.95
C GLN A 817 -6.82 45.11 -21.83
N ASN A 818 -7.30 45.57 -20.66
CA ASN A 818 -6.67 46.69 -19.92
C ASN A 818 -7.02 46.69 -18.41
N ASN A 819 -6.36 47.56 -17.63
CA ASN A 819 -6.31 47.59 -16.15
C ASN A 819 -7.45 48.35 -15.44
N GLN A 820 -7.72 47.99 -14.18
CA GLN A 820 -7.76 48.95 -13.04
C GLN A 820 -7.66 48.24 -11.67
N THR A 821 -7.37 49.00 -10.60
CA THR A 821 -6.94 48.53 -9.26
C THR A 821 -8.05 48.50 -8.20
N PRO A 822 -8.06 47.53 -7.25
CA PRO A 822 -8.97 47.52 -6.10
C PRO A 822 -8.36 48.05 -4.79
N PRO A 823 -9.09 48.86 -4.00
CA PRO A 823 -8.82 49.15 -2.58
C PRO A 823 -9.79 48.30 -1.68
N PRO A 824 -10.02 48.55 -0.37
CA PRO A 824 -9.76 47.52 0.63
C PRO A 824 -11.01 46.90 1.30
N ALA A 825 -10.78 45.96 2.23
CA ALA A 825 -11.80 45.18 2.92
C ALA A 825 -12.75 46.00 3.82
N GLY A 826 -13.97 45.48 3.99
CA GLY A 826 -14.95 45.95 4.98
C GLY A 826 -15.76 44.78 5.55
N ASN A 827 -16.00 44.80 6.87
CA ASN A 827 -16.80 43.78 7.56
C ASN A 827 -18.30 43.98 7.28
N GLN A 828 -19.04 42.88 7.15
CA GLN A 828 -20.42 42.81 7.63
C GLN A 828 -20.66 41.49 8.36
N ASN A 829 -21.25 41.59 9.55
CA ASN A 829 -21.79 40.44 10.26
C ASN A 829 -23.09 40.00 9.56
N SER A 830 -23.30 38.69 9.46
CA SER A 830 -24.64 38.11 9.43
C SER A 830 -24.76 37.13 10.59
N GLN A 831 -25.84 37.26 11.37
CA GLN A 831 -26.04 36.46 12.57
C GLN A 831 -26.41 35.02 12.17
N TYR A 832 -25.65 34.04 12.64
CA TYR A 832 -26.21 32.70 12.79
C TYR A 832 -27.19 32.73 13.95
N SER A 833 -28.48 32.54 13.67
CA SER A 833 -29.43 32.23 14.72
C SER A 833 -29.05 30.89 15.34
N GLN A 834 -29.11 30.82 16.65
CA GLN A 834 -29.28 29.52 17.31
C GLN A 834 -30.71 29.06 17.00
N ASP A 835 -30.86 27.78 16.65
CA ASP A 835 -32.05 26.98 16.98
C ASP A 835 -31.68 25.49 16.84
N ASP A 836 -31.53 24.88 18.01
CA ASP A 836 -31.81 23.49 18.40
C ASP A 836 -31.47 22.25 17.53
N ASN A 837 -30.78 21.34 18.23
CA ASN A 837 -31.05 19.89 18.28
C ASN A 837 -31.22 19.11 16.97
N TYR A 838 -30.12 18.50 16.49
CA TYR A 838 -30.13 17.06 16.21
C TYR A 838 -28.83 16.39 16.65
N ARG A 839 -28.94 15.38 17.52
CA ARG A 839 -27.87 14.41 17.80
C ARG A 839 -27.97 13.26 16.79
N TYR A 840 -26.82 12.81 16.30
CA TYR A 840 -26.52 11.40 16.04
C TYR A 840 -25.06 11.16 16.44
#